data_AF-A0A9R1UR30-F1
#
_entry.id   AF-A0A9R1UR30-F1
#
_cell.length_a   1.000
_cell.length_b   1.000
_cell.length_c   1.000
_cell.angle_alpha   90.00
_cell.angle_beta   90.00
_cell.angle_gamma   90.00
#
_symmetry.space_group_name_H-M   'P 1'
#
loop_
_entity.id
_entity.type
_entity.pdbx_description
1 polymer ?
#
loop_
_entity_poly.entity_id
_entity_poly.type
_entity_poly.pdbx_seq_one_letter_code
_entity_poly.pdbx_strand_id
1 'polypeptide(L)'
;MPCSRITTLGPKSVLKEQKSRSIGWSDQDANFLHSRGCYQGRNHRSKVLPNSKLFTPHSLPSRTLLNTQIGFKKALFHLGFACGRSHRRRLKKEGGMRLEAKSQSDAELTQDHYATSSSEPLEPTPKRRSRLKLLLLIVGFTLIIASAVSVTLVVVLRSKDSGGGSGSMTHRQPTKAISRVCSRTLYQNLCVNSLVDFPGSLIASDKELVHISVNMTLHHVGKALYTSTDLSNLEMDGRARSAYNDCLELLEDSVDQLTRSLTSVAPSGDGDPQRLGSPEDVMTWLSASLTNQDTCTDGLSETEEGEVRNQMREKLKDLSELVSNSLAIYSSSDDDEDEDADGIPIQNRRRRRLMSSAEETSKLSPLPEFPVWVRKKERRLIQTPASLIQADIVVSQDGNGTCKTIKEAIKKAPENSNRRFIIYVKAGRYEEKELKVGRKKTNLMFIGDGMGKTVITGGVSVADNVTTFHTASFAATGAGFMARDITFENYAGAAKHQAVALRVGADKSVIYRCNIIGYQDSLYVHSQRQFYRECDIYGTVDFIFGNAAVVIQNCNIIARKPMDQQKVTITAQNRKDPNQNTGISIHSCKLLAQPDLLASKGSIQTFLGRPWKMYARTVYLLSYMGDHIDPKGWLEWDGSFALDTLYYGEYMNYGPGGAIGQRVKWPGYRVITSAIEANRFTVGKFIYGSSWLPATGVAFLAGLSE
;
A
#
# COMPACT_ATOMS: atom_id res chain seq x y z
N MET A 1 -41.56 0.93 46.68
CA MET A 1 -42.90 1.29 47.22
C MET A 1 -43.68 1.99 46.11
N PRO A 2 -45.00 1.75 45.96
CA PRO A 2 -45.80 2.31 44.86
C PRO A 2 -46.87 3.34 45.28
N CYS A 3 -47.30 4.16 44.32
CA CYS A 3 -48.64 4.77 44.20
C CYS A 3 -48.92 4.93 42.69
N SER A 4 -49.99 4.45 42.02
CA SER A 4 -51.36 3.98 42.34
C SER A 4 -52.49 5.01 42.20
N ARG A 5 -53.60 4.53 41.58
CA ARG A 5 -54.92 5.16 41.25
C ARG A 5 -54.91 5.98 39.93
N ILE A 6 -55.97 6.10 39.10
CA ILE A 6 -57.35 5.53 39.00
C ILE A 6 -57.91 5.83 37.56
N THR A 7 -58.85 5.15 36.86
CA THR A 7 -59.32 3.73 36.71
C THR A 7 -60.28 3.60 35.50
N THR A 8 -60.46 2.40 34.92
CA THR A 8 -61.63 1.91 34.09
C THR A 8 -61.89 2.55 32.70
N LEU A 9 -62.61 1.93 31.73
CA LEU A 9 -63.54 0.78 31.68
C LEU A 9 -63.24 -0.22 30.51
N GLY A 10 -63.95 -1.36 30.48
CA GLY A 10 -64.20 -2.24 29.31
C GLY A 10 -65.62 -2.84 29.43
N PRO A 11 -65.97 -4.02 28.84
CA PRO A 11 -65.29 -4.83 27.82
C PRO A 11 -66.26 -5.34 26.70
N LYS A 12 -65.96 -6.47 26.03
CA LYS A 12 -66.78 -7.29 25.08
C LYS A 12 -66.82 -6.84 23.60
N SER A 13 -67.14 -7.69 22.58
CA SER A 13 -66.69 -9.06 22.18
C SER A 13 -67.45 -9.56 20.93
N VAL A 14 -66.93 -10.61 20.24
CA VAL A 14 -67.64 -11.57 19.32
C VAL A 14 -67.72 -11.28 17.79
N LEU A 15 -66.91 -12.07 17.03
CA LEU A 15 -67.15 -12.82 15.76
C LEU A 15 -67.75 -12.24 14.44
N LYS A 16 -67.03 -12.58 13.34
CA LYS A 16 -67.46 -13.13 12.02
C LYS A 16 -68.28 -12.31 11.00
N GLU A 17 -67.67 -12.13 9.82
CA GLU A 17 -68.05 -12.63 8.46
C GLU A 17 -66.84 -12.31 7.53
N GLN A 18 -66.37 -13.05 6.51
CA GLN A 18 -66.77 -14.19 5.66
C GLN A 18 -67.71 -13.92 4.46
N LYS A 19 -67.18 -14.20 3.24
CA LYS A 19 -67.85 -14.26 1.91
C LYS A 19 -68.27 -12.90 1.29
N SER A 20 -68.39 -12.74 -0.04
CA SER A 20 -67.81 -13.49 -1.19
C SER A 20 -68.11 -12.85 -2.57
N ARG A 21 -67.16 -12.94 -3.52
CA ARG A 21 -67.36 -12.91 -5.00
C ARG A 21 -67.95 -11.57 -5.54
N SER A 22 -68.05 -11.25 -6.84
CA SER A 22 -67.98 -12.06 -8.08
C SER A 22 -67.41 -11.25 -9.27
N ILE A 23 -66.76 -11.95 -10.24
CA ILE A 23 -67.05 -12.01 -11.69
C ILE A 23 -67.49 -10.70 -12.42
N GLY A 24 -66.95 -10.30 -13.58
CA GLY A 24 -65.85 -10.84 -14.41
C GLY A 24 -66.06 -10.64 -15.93
N TRP A 25 -65.09 -11.06 -16.76
CA TRP A 25 -65.09 -11.09 -18.26
C TRP A 25 -65.08 -9.69 -18.94
N SER A 26 -64.64 -9.49 -20.19
CA SER A 26 -64.25 -10.43 -21.28
C SER A 26 -63.09 -9.92 -22.18
N ASP A 27 -62.23 -10.85 -22.61
CA ASP A 27 -61.62 -11.04 -23.94
C ASP A 27 -60.97 -9.89 -24.75
N GLN A 28 -59.70 -10.08 -25.16
CA GLN A 28 -59.42 -10.50 -26.56
C GLN A 28 -58.00 -11.10 -26.77
N ASP A 29 -57.97 -12.05 -27.72
CA ASP A 29 -56.93 -12.97 -28.22
C ASP A 29 -55.66 -12.36 -28.86
N ALA A 30 -54.61 -13.10 -29.29
CA ALA A 30 -54.00 -14.41 -28.90
C ALA A 30 -52.74 -14.71 -29.78
N ASN A 31 -52.12 -15.89 -29.57
CA ASN A 31 -51.18 -16.63 -30.47
C ASN A 31 -49.74 -16.06 -30.62
N PHE A 32 -48.65 -16.81 -30.86
CA PHE A 32 -48.25 -18.25 -30.88
C PHE A 32 -46.71 -18.29 -31.11
N LEU A 33 -45.83 -19.27 -30.78
CA LEU A 33 -45.74 -20.52 -29.99
C LEU A 33 -44.34 -20.47 -29.29
N HIS A 34 -43.94 -21.17 -28.22
CA HIS A 34 -44.36 -22.38 -27.48
C HIS A 34 -43.85 -23.75 -27.99
N SER A 35 -42.76 -24.27 -27.40
CA SER A 35 -42.40 -25.70 -27.38
C SER A 35 -41.80 -26.12 -26.03
N ARG A 36 -42.25 -27.26 -25.47
CA ARG A 36 -41.68 -27.94 -24.29
C ARG A 36 -41.22 -29.34 -24.68
N GLY A 37 -40.14 -29.81 -24.08
CA GLY A 37 -39.73 -31.22 -24.12
C GLY A 37 -39.46 -31.74 -22.71
N CYS A 38 -40.21 -32.74 -22.27
CA CYS A 38 -39.93 -33.51 -21.05
C CYS A 38 -39.48 -34.92 -21.46
N TYR A 39 -38.49 -35.52 -20.80
CA TYR A 39 -38.37 -36.98 -20.75
C TYR A 39 -37.81 -37.50 -19.42
N GLN A 40 -38.11 -38.78 -19.18
CA GLN A 40 -38.09 -39.49 -17.91
C GLN A 40 -36.69 -39.78 -17.35
N GLY A 41 -36.58 -39.89 -16.03
CA GLY A 41 -35.46 -40.59 -15.38
C GLY A 41 -35.64 -42.12 -15.37
N ARG A 42 -34.58 -42.86 -15.05
CA ARG A 42 -34.62 -44.31 -14.77
C ARG A 42 -33.78 -44.66 -13.55
N ASN A 43 -34.35 -45.48 -12.67
CA ASN A 43 -33.60 -46.21 -11.64
C ASN A 43 -32.81 -47.35 -12.28
N HIS A 44 -31.64 -47.69 -11.73
CA HIS A 44 -31.20 -49.08 -11.73
C HIS A 44 -30.51 -49.49 -10.42
N ARG A 45 -30.42 -50.82 -10.21
CA ARG A 45 -30.32 -51.44 -8.89
C ARG A 45 -28.88 -51.72 -8.45
N SER A 46 -28.72 -51.80 -7.14
CA SER A 46 -27.62 -52.45 -6.43
C SER A 46 -27.34 -53.88 -6.93
N LYS A 47 -26.06 -54.29 -6.85
CA LYS A 47 -25.64 -55.69 -6.68
C LYS A 47 -24.58 -55.77 -5.57
N VAL A 48 -24.39 -56.97 -5.05
CA VAL A 48 -23.68 -57.28 -3.79
C VAL A 48 -22.52 -58.24 -4.08
N LEU A 49 -21.40 -58.06 -3.36
CA LEU A 49 -20.31 -58.97 -2.89
C LEU A 49 -20.09 -60.36 -3.58
N PRO A 50 -18.86 -60.96 -3.60
CA PRO A 50 -18.01 -61.04 -2.39
C PRO A 50 -16.45 -61.21 -2.50
N ASN A 51 -15.82 -61.07 -1.32
CA ASN A 51 -14.71 -61.87 -0.75
C ASN A 51 -13.26 -61.90 -1.33
N SER A 52 -12.38 -61.18 -0.61
CA SER A 52 -11.20 -61.69 0.16
C SER A 52 -10.00 -62.40 -0.50
N LYS A 53 -8.80 -61.82 -0.29
CA LYS A 53 -7.56 -62.38 0.34
C LYS A 53 -6.47 -61.29 0.22
N LEU A 54 -5.73 -60.81 1.24
CA LEU A 54 -4.96 -61.45 2.32
C LEU A 54 -3.74 -62.22 1.80
N PHE A 55 -2.55 -61.56 1.75
CA PHE A 55 -1.23 -62.18 1.97
C PHE A 55 -0.09 -61.14 2.14
N THR A 56 0.85 -61.46 3.02
CA THR A 56 2.16 -60.81 3.27
C THR A 56 3.07 -61.86 3.93
N PRO A 57 4.39 -61.63 4.09
CA PRO A 57 5.39 -61.08 3.16
C PRO A 57 6.47 -62.15 2.86
N HIS A 58 7.54 -61.88 2.09
CA HIS A 58 8.84 -62.55 2.32
C HIS A 58 10.08 -61.83 1.75
N SER A 59 11.19 -62.09 2.44
CA SER A 59 12.61 -61.72 2.31
C SER A 59 13.31 -61.57 0.93
N LEU A 60 14.15 -60.51 0.84
CA LEU A 60 15.64 -60.52 0.63
C LEU A 60 16.31 -61.81 0.06
N PRO A 61 17.34 -61.67 -0.82
CA PRO A 61 18.71 -61.39 -0.32
C PRO A 61 19.64 -60.51 -1.21
N SER A 62 20.88 -60.30 -0.74
CA SER A 62 21.89 -59.34 -1.23
C SER A 62 23.02 -59.94 -2.09
N ARG A 63 23.74 -59.09 -2.85
CA ARG A 63 25.21 -59.15 -3.17
C ARG A 63 25.63 -57.89 -3.97
N THR A 64 26.39 -56.90 -3.46
CA THR A 64 27.86 -56.74 -3.27
C THR A 64 28.75 -56.50 -4.51
N LEU A 65 29.52 -55.40 -4.43
CA LEU A 65 30.77 -55.04 -5.17
C LEU A 65 30.60 -54.69 -6.67
N LEU A 66 31.49 -53.93 -7.34
CA LEU A 66 32.93 -53.65 -7.08
C LEU A 66 33.37 -52.19 -7.41
N ASN A 67 34.68 -51.93 -7.27
CA ASN A 67 35.43 -50.65 -7.45
C ASN A 67 35.38 -50.09 -8.91
N THR A 68 35.89 -48.89 -9.29
CA THR A 68 37.24 -48.30 -9.01
C THR A 68 37.35 -46.78 -9.30
N GLN A 69 38.46 -46.16 -8.89
CA GLN A 69 38.82 -44.73 -8.96
C GLN A 69 39.44 -44.27 -10.32
N ILE A 70 39.94 -43.01 -10.33
CA ILE A 70 40.92 -42.34 -11.24
C ILE A 70 40.26 -41.49 -12.37
N GLY A 71 40.66 -40.23 -12.62
CA GLY A 71 41.67 -39.41 -11.92
C GLY A 71 41.88 -37.98 -12.45
N PHE A 72 42.73 -37.23 -11.73
CA PHE A 72 43.14 -35.82 -11.92
C PHE A 72 43.60 -35.37 -13.33
N LYS A 73 43.40 -34.07 -13.65
CA LYS A 73 44.51 -33.07 -13.72
C LYS A 73 44.03 -31.59 -13.78
N LYS A 74 44.98 -30.65 -13.60
CA LYS A 74 44.82 -29.18 -13.54
C LYS A 74 45.69 -28.46 -14.60
N ALA A 75 45.24 -27.30 -15.08
CA ALA A 75 46.04 -26.10 -15.43
C ALA A 75 45.06 -24.91 -15.61
N LEU A 76 45.16 -23.68 -15.09
CA LEU A 76 46.11 -22.92 -14.25
C LEU A 76 47.05 -21.92 -14.98
N PHE A 77 46.59 -20.67 -15.11
CA PHE A 77 47.31 -19.37 -15.14
C PHE A 77 46.30 -18.33 -14.55
N HIS A 78 46.57 -17.40 -13.61
CA HIS A 78 47.62 -16.38 -13.39
C HIS A 78 47.58 -15.23 -14.42
N LEU A 79 47.65 -13.93 -14.07
CA LEU A 79 48.00 -13.20 -12.82
C LEU A 79 47.11 -11.92 -12.66
N GLY A 80 46.76 -11.44 -11.45
CA GLY A 80 47.46 -10.37 -10.68
C GLY A 80 46.74 -9.01 -10.84
N PHE A 81 46.60 -8.05 -9.90
CA PHE A 81 47.05 -7.81 -8.50
C PHE A 81 45.79 -7.51 -7.62
N ALA A 82 45.64 -7.82 -6.32
CA ALA A 82 46.39 -7.45 -5.09
C ALA A 82 46.27 -5.95 -4.72
N CYS A 83 46.01 -5.51 -3.47
CA CYS A 83 45.73 -6.14 -2.14
C CYS A 83 44.94 -5.11 -1.26
N GLY A 84 44.39 -5.32 -0.05
CA GLY A 84 44.32 -6.43 0.93
C GLY A 84 42.88 -6.68 1.42
N ARG A 85 42.50 -7.25 2.60
CA ARG A 85 43.14 -7.63 3.89
C ARG A 85 43.30 -6.52 4.94
N SER A 86 42.95 -6.69 6.24
CA SER A 86 42.21 -7.77 6.97
C SER A 86 41.82 -7.22 8.38
N HIS A 87 40.63 -7.40 8.97
CA HIS A 87 40.06 -8.60 9.62
C HIS A 87 41.04 -9.27 10.63
N ARG A 88 40.74 -9.50 11.93
CA ARG A 88 39.59 -10.16 12.61
C ARG A 88 39.51 -9.72 14.10
N ARG A 89 38.34 -9.50 14.74
CA ARG A 89 37.29 -10.41 15.29
C ARG A 89 37.64 -11.21 16.57
N ARG A 90 36.71 -11.19 17.54
CA ARG A 90 36.36 -12.23 18.56
C ARG A 90 37.31 -12.38 19.77
N LEU A 91 36.90 -12.87 20.97
CA LEU A 91 35.74 -13.71 21.38
C LEU A 91 35.50 -13.67 22.94
N LYS A 92 34.25 -13.75 23.44
CA LYS A 92 33.82 -14.36 24.76
C LYS A 92 34.35 -13.74 26.09
N LYS A 93 33.89 -14.06 27.32
CA LYS A 93 32.60 -14.52 27.93
C LYS A 93 32.71 -14.39 29.48
N GLU A 94 31.58 -14.26 30.22
CA GLU A 94 31.46 -14.49 31.69
C GLU A 94 32.30 -13.57 32.62
N GLY A 95 31.99 -13.38 33.92
CA GLY A 95 30.81 -13.77 34.72
C GLY A 95 31.03 -13.60 36.25
N GLY A 96 29.97 -13.30 37.02
CA GLY A 96 29.99 -13.15 38.50
C GLY A 96 30.40 -11.74 38.99
N MET A 97 29.83 -11.05 39.99
CA MET A 97 28.97 -11.33 41.18
C MET A 97 29.74 -11.25 42.53
N ARG A 98 29.09 -10.62 43.54
CA ARG A 98 29.42 -10.58 44.99
C ARG A 98 30.44 -9.50 45.43
N LEU A 99 30.35 -8.89 46.62
CA LEU A 99 29.28 -8.16 47.38
C LEU A 99 29.96 -7.45 48.60
N GLU A 100 29.33 -6.39 49.12
CA GLU A 100 29.32 -5.88 50.52
C GLU A 100 30.54 -6.03 51.49
N ALA A 101 31.06 -4.89 51.99
CA ALA A 101 31.26 -4.53 53.43
C ALA A 101 32.03 -3.18 53.52
N LYS A 102 31.53 -2.07 54.11
CA LYS A 102 31.18 -1.73 55.52
C LYS A 102 32.36 -1.32 56.44
N SER A 103 32.72 -0.03 56.41
CA SER A 103 32.91 0.89 57.57
C SER A 103 33.17 2.32 57.01
N GLN A 104 32.68 3.47 57.50
CA GLN A 104 32.04 3.95 58.74
C GLN A 104 32.96 4.81 59.63
N SER A 105 32.90 6.14 59.39
CA SER A 105 33.47 7.28 60.15
C SER A 105 33.27 8.53 59.27
N ASP A 106 32.88 9.75 59.69
CA ASP A 106 32.28 10.31 60.92
C ASP A 106 31.49 11.61 60.55
N ALA A 107 30.78 12.22 61.52
CA ALA A 107 30.48 13.67 61.73
C ALA A 107 30.21 14.66 60.54
N GLU A 108 29.40 15.73 60.64
CA GLU A 108 28.49 16.21 61.71
C GLU A 108 27.38 17.13 61.16
N LEU A 109 26.38 17.32 62.02
CA LEU A 109 25.14 18.12 61.96
C LEU A 109 25.36 19.66 61.81
N THR A 110 24.51 20.38 61.05
CA THR A 110 23.70 21.58 61.45
C THR A 110 23.10 22.38 60.26
N GLN A 111 22.23 23.36 60.54
CA GLN A 111 21.29 24.01 59.60
C GLN A 111 21.13 25.54 59.86
N ASP A 112 20.63 26.25 58.84
CA ASP A 112 19.73 27.43 58.85
C ASP A 112 20.12 28.87 59.35
N HIS A 113 20.05 29.81 58.38
CA HIS A 113 19.34 31.12 58.39
C HIS A 113 19.75 32.38 59.21
N TYR A 114 19.26 33.54 58.70
CA TYR A 114 19.25 34.93 59.24
C TYR A 114 20.60 35.70 59.31
N ALA A 115 20.69 37.05 59.20
CA ALA A 115 19.74 38.15 58.94
C ALA A 115 20.42 39.29 58.09
N THR A 116 19.74 40.36 57.65
CA THR A 116 19.58 41.64 58.42
C THR A 116 18.61 42.63 57.70
N SER A 117 17.97 43.55 58.46
CA SER A 117 16.98 44.59 58.08
C SER A 117 17.50 45.73 57.16
N SER A 118 16.74 46.71 56.61
CA SER A 118 15.40 47.31 56.84
C SER A 118 14.88 47.99 55.52
N SER A 119 13.88 48.91 55.37
CA SER A 119 12.93 49.70 56.21
C SER A 119 11.76 50.25 55.32
N GLU A 120 10.78 50.98 55.89
CA GLU A 120 9.62 51.65 55.21
C GLU A 120 9.55 53.20 55.50
N PRO A 121 8.45 53.96 55.25
CA PRO A 121 7.97 54.48 53.94
C PRO A 121 7.60 56.01 53.94
N LEU A 122 7.09 56.57 52.82
CA LEU A 122 5.92 57.51 52.67
C LEU A 122 5.90 58.34 51.33
N GLU A 123 4.73 58.92 50.98
CA GLU A 123 4.44 59.72 49.75
C GLU A 123 4.47 61.27 50.00
N PRO A 124 3.94 62.21 49.14
CA PRO A 124 3.55 62.19 47.71
C PRO A 124 4.04 63.42 46.85
N THR A 125 3.53 63.51 45.60
CA THR A 125 3.54 64.55 44.52
C THR A 125 3.74 66.06 44.90
N PRO A 126 4.23 67.00 44.02
CA PRO A 126 3.52 67.42 42.79
C PRO A 126 4.32 68.02 41.58
N LYS A 127 3.56 68.52 40.58
CA LYS A 127 3.92 69.03 39.24
C LYS A 127 4.68 70.38 39.21
N ARG A 128 5.61 70.63 38.24
CA ARG A 128 5.61 71.86 37.36
C ARG A 128 6.50 71.83 36.08
N ARG A 129 5.87 71.48 34.94
CA ARG A 129 5.91 72.16 33.61
C ARG A 129 7.22 72.48 32.83
N SER A 130 7.33 71.80 31.67
CA SER A 130 7.28 72.40 30.31
C SER A 130 8.42 73.26 29.73
N ARG A 131 9.70 72.84 29.84
CA ARG A 131 10.74 73.20 28.83
C ARG A 131 11.52 72.00 28.26
N LEU A 132 11.66 70.90 29.02
CA LEU A 132 12.47 69.74 28.61
C LEU A 132 11.92 68.93 27.42
N LYS A 133 10.58 68.84 27.27
CA LYS A 133 9.95 67.99 26.24
C LYS A 133 10.16 68.47 24.79
N LEU A 134 10.47 69.75 24.56
CA LEU A 134 10.75 70.27 23.22
C LEU A 134 12.18 69.93 22.77
N LEU A 135 13.16 70.03 23.69
CA LEU A 135 14.55 69.65 23.45
C LEU A 135 14.69 68.14 23.13
N LEU A 136 14.00 67.28 23.88
CA LEU A 136 14.04 65.83 23.66
C LEU A 136 13.48 65.39 22.29
N LEU A 137 12.50 66.12 21.73
CA LEU A 137 11.99 65.85 20.38
C LEU A 137 12.99 66.24 19.29
N ILE A 138 13.71 67.37 19.46
CA ILE A 138 14.73 67.83 18.50
C ILE A 138 15.93 66.86 18.49
N VAL A 139 16.40 66.43 19.67
CA VAL A 139 17.50 65.44 19.79
C VAL A 139 17.08 64.06 19.28
N GLY A 140 15.81 63.67 19.45
CA GLY A 140 15.28 62.43 18.86
C GLY A 140 15.32 62.44 17.33
N PHE A 141 14.94 63.57 16.70
CA PHE A 141 14.87 63.66 15.24
C PHE A 141 16.26 63.68 14.58
N THR A 142 17.26 64.31 15.20
CA THR A 142 18.63 64.31 14.67
C THR A 142 19.30 62.95 14.77
N LEU A 143 19.04 62.17 15.83
CA LEU A 143 19.54 60.79 15.96
C LEU A 143 18.94 59.85 14.91
N ILE A 144 17.66 59.99 14.58
CA ILE A 144 17.00 59.22 13.51
C ILE A 144 17.67 59.49 12.15
N ILE A 145 17.89 60.77 11.79
CA ILE A 145 18.55 61.12 10.52
C ILE A 145 20.01 60.62 10.48
N ALA A 146 20.76 60.73 11.58
CA ALA A 146 22.14 60.24 11.65
C ALA A 146 22.22 58.72 11.38
N SER A 147 21.31 57.92 11.97
CA SER A 147 21.26 56.47 11.75
C SER A 147 20.99 56.08 10.29
N ALA A 148 20.12 56.82 9.59
CA ALA A 148 19.77 56.53 8.20
C ALA A 148 20.98 56.71 7.25
N VAL A 149 21.77 57.77 7.46
CA VAL A 149 22.99 58.03 6.66
C VAL A 149 24.06 56.97 6.93
N SER A 150 24.25 56.56 8.18
CA SER A 150 25.22 55.50 8.54
C SER A 150 24.87 54.13 7.92
N VAL A 151 23.59 53.74 7.92
CA VAL A 151 23.17 52.47 7.30
C VAL A 151 23.40 52.49 5.79
N THR A 152 23.04 53.59 5.11
CA THR A 152 23.20 53.69 3.65
C THR A 152 24.67 53.61 3.22
N LEU A 153 25.59 54.27 3.95
CA LEU A 153 27.01 54.26 3.60
C LEU A 153 27.68 52.90 3.86
N VAL A 154 27.29 52.18 4.93
CA VAL A 154 27.80 50.83 5.20
C VAL A 154 27.30 49.80 4.18
N VAL A 155 26.07 49.95 3.66
CA VAL A 155 25.55 49.12 2.58
C VAL A 155 26.35 49.33 1.28
N VAL A 156 26.67 50.58 0.92
CA VAL A 156 27.42 50.91 -0.32
C VAL A 156 28.91 50.54 -0.22
N LEU A 157 29.53 50.62 0.96
CA LEU A 157 30.95 50.29 1.15
C LEU A 157 31.23 48.81 1.46
N ARG A 158 30.22 47.99 1.78
CA ARG A 158 30.35 46.51 1.81
C ARG A 158 30.12 45.83 0.45
N SER A 159 29.67 46.56 -0.57
CA SER A 159 29.60 46.09 -1.96
C SER A 159 30.93 46.13 -2.74
N LYS A 160 32.07 46.25 -2.04
CA LYS A 160 33.41 46.10 -2.63
C LYS A 160 34.35 45.34 -1.68
N ASP A 161 35.19 44.50 -2.25
CA ASP A 161 36.15 43.59 -1.62
C ASP A 161 35.63 42.68 -0.49
N SER A 162 35.19 41.50 -0.92
CA SER A 162 35.37 40.25 -0.17
C SER A 162 35.74 39.15 -1.17
N GLY A 163 36.96 39.24 -1.71
CA GLY A 163 37.53 38.34 -2.72
C GLY A 163 37.87 36.94 -2.21
N GLY A 164 36.87 36.24 -1.64
CA GLY A 164 36.89 34.80 -1.44
C GLY A 164 36.14 34.12 -2.58
N GLY A 165 36.70 33.03 -3.13
CA GLY A 165 36.24 32.40 -4.38
C GLY A 165 34.85 31.75 -4.32
N SER A 166 33.79 32.55 -4.29
CA SER A 166 32.44 32.09 -4.60
C SER A 166 32.34 31.84 -6.11
N GLY A 167 32.19 30.57 -6.50
CA GLY A 167 31.95 30.20 -7.89
C GLY A 167 30.61 30.76 -8.34
N SER A 168 30.63 31.74 -9.25
CA SER A 168 29.41 32.34 -9.78
C SER A 168 28.49 31.26 -10.38
N MET A 169 27.36 31.01 -9.73
CA MET A 169 26.23 30.32 -10.33
C MET A 169 25.64 31.23 -11.41
N THR A 170 26.32 31.25 -12.55
CA THR A 170 25.72 31.61 -13.83
C THR A 170 24.43 30.81 -13.96
N HIS A 171 23.28 31.48 -13.87
CA HIS A 171 21.98 30.82 -13.95
C HIS A 171 21.80 30.34 -15.39
N ARG A 172 22.25 29.11 -15.65
CA ARG A 172 22.33 28.55 -17.00
C ARG A 172 20.92 28.50 -17.58
N GLN A 173 20.75 28.98 -18.80
CA GLN A 173 19.45 28.99 -19.44
C GLN A 173 19.02 27.55 -19.79
N PRO A 174 17.78 27.15 -19.49
CA PRO A 174 17.32 25.81 -19.81
C PRO A 174 17.29 25.57 -21.31
N THR A 175 17.66 24.36 -21.73
CA THR A 175 17.58 24.00 -23.15
C THR A 175 16.12 23.85 -23.60
N LYS A 176 15.89 23.86 -24.91
CA LYS A 176 14.56 23.57 -25.47
C LYS A 176 14.05 22.18 -25.06
N ALA A 177 14.95 21.20 -24.89
CA ALA A 177 14.60 19.87 -24.41
C ALA A 177 14.16 19.90 -22.93
N ILE A 178 14.96 20.49 -22.04
CA ILE A 178 14.61 20.63 -20.61
C ILE A 178 13.28 21.38 -20.45
N SER A 179 13.08 22.48 -21.19
CA SER A 179 11.85 23.27 -21.14
C SER A 179 10.62 22.48 -21.60
N ARG A 180 10.73 21.71 -22.70
CA ARG A 180 9.66 20.83 -23.20
C ARG A 180 9.33 19.73 -22.19
N VAL A 181 10.36 19.07 -21.65
CA VAL A 181 10.24 17.95 -20.71
C VAL A 181 9.63 18.42 -19.38
N CYS A 182 10.08 19.55 -18.83
CA CYS A 182 9.55 20.09 -17.57
C CYS A 182 8.16 20.71 -17.67
N SER A 183 7.75 21.24 -18.83
CA SER A 183 6.39 21.80 -19.01
C SER A 183 5.26 20.79 -18.79
N ARG A 184 5.58 19.49 -18.79
CA ARG A 184 4.66 18.37 -18.58
C ARG A 184 4.60 17.88 -17.12
N THR A 185 5.41 18.45 -16.22
CA THR A 185 5.44 18.05 -14.81
C THR A 185 4.60 18.98 -13.94
N LEU A 186 4.26 18.52 -12.72
CA LEU A 186 3.59 19.35 -11.73
C LEU A 186 4.54 20.41 -11.14
N TYR A 187 5.78 20.02 -10.83
CA TYR A 187 6.75 20.86 -10.13
C TYR A 187 7.78 21.44 -11.11
N GLN A 188 7.29 22.22 -12.07
CA GLN A 188 8.05 22.68 -13.25
C GLN A 188 9.33 23.45 -12.88
N ASN A 189 9.26 24.37 -11.92
CA ASN A 189 10.42 25.16 -11.47
C ASN A 189 11.51 24.28 -10.86
N LEU A 190 11.13 23.30 -10.03
CA LEU A 190 12.04 22.31 -9.46
C LEU A 190 12.66 21.44 -10.57
N CYS A 191 11.85 20.96 -11.51
CA CYS A 191 12.31 20.18 -12.67
C CYS A 191 13.37 20.93 -13.47
N VAL A 192 13.12 22.21 -13.80
CA VAL A 192 14.03 23.05 -14.57
C VAL A 192 15.33 23.26 -13.80
N ASN A 193 15.27 23.72 -12.55
CA ASN A 193 16.46 24.02 -11.76
C ASN A 193 17.32 22.77 -11.53
N SER A 194 16.71 21.66 -11.07
CA SER A 194 17.43 20.42 -10.80
C SER A 194 18.05 19.81 -12.07
N LEU A 195 17.38 19.84 -13.22
CA LEU A 195 17.98 19.37 -14.48
C LEU A 195 19.10 20.29 -14.96
N VAL A 196 18.93 21.62 -14.92
CA VAL A 196 19.92 22.59 -15.42
C VAL A 196 21.27 22.49 -14.69
N ASP A 197 21.25 22.23 -13.39
CA ASP A 197 22.47 22.09 -12.58
C ASP A 197 23.13 20.70 -12.72
N PHE A 198 22.42 19.70 -13.25
CA PHE A 198 22.94 18.33 -13.38
C PHE A 198 23.98 18.19 -14.51
N PRO A 199 25.19 17.62 -14.27
CA PRO A 199 26.21 17.44 -15.30
C PRO A 199 25.72 16.63 -16.52
N GLY A 200 25.83 17.23 -17.71
CA GLY A 200 25.49 16.60 -19.00
C GLY A 200 24.04 16.81 -19.48
N SER A 201 23.12 17.32 -18.65
CA SER A 201 21.73 17.56 -19.04
C SER A 201 21.57 18.53 -20.21
N LEU A 202 22.45 19.52 -20.31
CA LEU A 202 22.41 20.59 -21.31
C LEU A 202 22.74 20.13 -22.74
N ILE A 203 23.19 18.88 -22.91
CA ILE A 203 23.41 18.24 -24.22
C ILE A 203 22.56 16.97 -24.41
N ALA A 204 21.74 16.61 -23.41
CA ALA A 204 20.95 15.38 -23.40
C ALA A 204 19.69 15.49 -24.26
N SER A 205 19.35 14.40 -24.97
CA SER A 205 18.05 14.22 -25.61
C SER A 205 16.94 13.97 -24.59
N ASP A 206 15.68 14.12 -24.99
CA ASP A 206 14.50 13.85 -24.16
C ASP A 206 14.53 12.45 -23.50
N LYS A 207 15.11 11.44 -24.16
CA LYS A 207 15.25 10.07 -23.62
C LYS A 207 16.40 9.93 -22.61
N GLU A 208 17.45 10.72 -22.75
CA GLU A 208 18.54 10.79 -21.76
C GLU A 208 18.14 11.62 -20.55
N LEU A 209 17.30 12.64 -20.73
CA LEU A 209 16.70 13.43 -19.63
C LEU A 209 15.83 12.58 -18.69
N VAL A 210 15.16 11.54 -19.19
CA VAL A 210 14.50 10.50 -18.36
C VAL A 210 15.51 9.84 -17.42
N HIS A 211 16.61 9.29 -17.97
CA HIS A 211 17.64 8.60 -17.21
C HIS A 211 18.34 9.53 -16.21
N ILE A 212 18.66 10.76 -16.62
CA ILE A 212 19.23 11.81 -15.76
C ILE A 212 18.29 12.14 -14.60
N SER A 213 16.98 12.34 -14.87
CA SER A 213 15.99 12.63 -13.82
C SER A 213 15.92 11.50 -12.79
N VAL A 214 15.80 10.24 -13.22
CA VAL A 214 15.74 9.09 -12.29
C VAL A 214 17.05 8.93 -11.50
N ASN A 215 18.21 9.16 -12.12
CA ASN A 215 19.52 9.09 -11.45
C ASN A 215 19.69 10.17 -10.37
N MET A 216 19.31 11.40 -10.70
CA MET A 216 19.32 12.53 -9.77
C MET A 216 18.38 12.30 -8.59
N THR A 217 17.15 11.86 -8.85
CA THR A 217 16.16 11.52 -7.81
C THR A 217 16.66 10.36 -6.93
N LEU A 218 17.29 9.33 -7.51
CA LEU A 218 17.94 8.24 -6.76
C LEU A 218 19.05 8.77 -5.82
N HIS A 219 19.90 9.69 -6.30
CA HIS A 219 20.95 10.29 -5.47
C HIS A 219 20.36 11.12 -4.30
N HIS A 220 19.31 11.90 -4.54
CA HIS A 220 18.63 12.68 -3.49
C HIS A 220 17.99 11.77 -2.43
N VAL A 221 17.22 10.75 -2.85
CA VAL A 221 16.59 9.78 -1.93
C VAL A 221 17.65 8.96 -1.17
N GLY A 222 18.76 8.58 -1.82
CA GLY A 222 19.89 7.91 -1.17
C GLY A 222 20.61 8.77 -0.13
N LYS A 223 20.81 10.06 -0.42
CA LYS A 223 21.35 11.04 0.55
C LYS A 223 20.42 11.24 1.74
N ALA A 224 19.10 11.32 1.50
CA ALA A 224 18.10 11.43 2.54
C ALA A 224 18.09 10.19 3.45
N LEU A 225 18.11 8.98 2.87
CA LEU A 225 18.24 7.73 3.62
C LEU A 225 19.47 7.72 4.51
N TYR A 226 20.65 8.01 3.94
CA TYR A 226 21.92 8.01 4.67
C TYR A 226 21.90 9.00 5.85
N THR A 227 21.61 10.28 5.57
CA THR A 227 21.60 11.34 6.59
C THR A 227 20.42 11.27 7.56
N SER A 228 19.40 10.45 7.30
CA SER A 228 18.34 10.17 8.28
C SER A 228 18.84 9.22 9.38
N THR A 229 19.78 8.31 9.08
CA THR A 229 20.28 7.35 10.07
C THR A 229 20.98 8.00 11.27
N ASP A 230 21.52 9.21 11.09
CA ASP A 230 22.13 10.02 12.16
C ASP A 230 21.14 10.31 13.31
N LEU A 231 19.83 10.38 13.03
CA LEU A 231 18.79 10.66 14.02
C LEU A 231 18.46 9.47 14.91
N SER A 232 18.95 8.26 14.59
CA SER A 232 18.61 7.02 15.29
C SER A 232 18.85 7.06 16.81
N ASN A 233 19.87 7.81 17.24
CA ASN A 233 20.27 7.95 18.65
C ASN A 233 19.52 9.07 19.40
N LEU A 234 18.69 9.86 18.73
CA LEU A 234 17.87 10.88 19.39
C LEU A 234 16.77 10.22 20.22
N GLU A 235 16.35 10.88 21.30
CA GLU A 235 15.18 10.49 22.08
C GLU A 235 13.90 10.70 21.26
N MET A 236 12.97 9.77 21.38
CA MET A 236 11.71 9.73 20.63
C MET A 236 10.66 9.03 21.47
N ASP A 237 9.42 9.52 21.43
CA ASP A 237 8.26 8.77 21.93
C ASP A 237 7.98 7.55 21.01
N GLY A 238 6.96 6.75 21.37
CA GLY A 238 6.54 5.60 20.56
C GLY A 238 6.14 5.97 19.13
N ARG A 239 5.35 7.04 18.96
CA ARG A 239 4.78 7.44 17.67
C ARG A 239 5.86 8.02 16.75
N ALA A 240 6.72 8.91 17.25
CA ALA A 240 7.86 9.41 16.47
C ALA A 240 8.89 8.32 16.16
N ARG A 241 9.15 7.38 17.07
CA ARG A 241 10.02 6.22 16.80
C ARG A 241 9.43 5.33 15.70
N SER A 242 8.11 5.13 15.70
CA SER A 242 7.40 4.37 14.67
C SER A 242 7.47 5.08 13.31
N ALA A 243 7.15 6.38 13.25
CA ALA A 243 7.21 7.17 12.02
C ALA A 243 8.63 7.28 11.43
N TYR A 244 9.65 7.44 12.28
CA TYR A 244 11.06 7.40 11.88
C TYR A 244 11.44 6.04 11.26
N ASN A 245 11.00 4.94 11.87
CA ASN A 245 11.23 3.60 11.35
C ASN A 245 10.45 3.34 10.03
N ASP A 246 9.22 3.86 9.89
CA ASP A 246 8.48 3.85 8.62
C ASP A 246 9.33 4.49 7.52
N CYS A 247 9.82 5.72 7.77
CA CYS A 247 10.62 6.47 6.81
C CYS A 247 11.90 5.75 6.41
N LEU A 248 12.62 5.09 7.33
CA LEU A 248 13.79 4.29 6.95
C LEU A 248 13.43 3.09 6.06
N GLU A 249 12.37 2.33 6.39
CA GLU A 249 11.88 1.23 5.54
C GLU A 249 11.48 1.73 4.14
N LEU A 250 10.74 2.84 4.11
CA LEU A 250 10.16 3.41 2.90
C LEU A 250 11.21 4.08 2.01
N LEU A 251 12.22 4.74 2.58
CA LEU A 251 13.38 5.25 1.85
C LEU A 251 14.24 4.10 1.30
N GLU A 252 14.51 3.05 2.08
CA GLU A 252 15.31 1.90 1.61
C GLU A 252 14.61 1.11 0.48
N ASP A 253 13.29 0.91 0.58
CA ASP A 253 12.49 0.29 -0.47
C ASP A 253 12.33 1.24 -1.70
N SER A 254 12.37 2.57 -1.52
CA SER A 254 12.39 3.55 -2.63
C SER A 254 13.72 3.56 -3.40
N VAL A 255 14.85 3.40 -2.71
CA VAL A 255 16.17 3.28 -3.35
C VAL A 255 16.23 2.04 -4.26
N ASP A 256 15.67 0.90 -3.83
CA ASP A 256 15.54 -0.30 -4.67
C ASP A 256 14.72 -0.02 -5.95
N GLN A 257 13.56 0.62 -5.78
CA GLN A 257 12.61 0.92 -6.85
C GLN A 257 13.17 1.92 -7.87
N LEU A 258 13.86 2.97 -7.40
CA LEU A 258 14.54 3.95 -8.25
C LEU A 258 15.78 3.34 -8.95
N THR A 259 16.57 2.51 -8.26
CA THR A 259 17.73 1.82 -8.86
C THR A 259 17.29 0.91 -10.02
N ARG A 260 16.24 0.12 -9.83
CA ARG A 260 15.70 -0.78 -10.86
C ARG A 260 15.09 -0.01 -12.03
N SER A 261 14.41 1.10 -11.73
CA SER A 261 13.91 2.04 -12.75
C SER A 261 15.05 2.57 -13.59
N LEU A 262 16.14 3.02 -12.96
CA LEU A 262 17.33 3.54 -13.63
C LEU A 262 17.96 2.50 -14.57
N THR A 263 18.16 1.26 -14.13
CA THR A 263 18.67 0.15 -14.96
C THR A 263 17.77 -0.15 -16.16
N SER A 264 16.46 0.09 -16.07
CA SER A 264 15.51 -0.16 -17.15
C SER A 264 15.46 0.96 -18.19
N VAL A 265 15.75 2.21 -17.79
CA VAL A 265 15.76 3.39 -18.68
C VAL A 265 17.16 3.77 -19.19
N ALA A 266 18.18 2.99 -18.86
CA ALA A 266 19.54 3.20 -19.33
C ALA A 266 19.63 3.20 -20.88
N PRO A 267 20.34 4.18 -21.49
CA PRO A 267 20.63 4.16 -22.93
C PRO A 267 21.32 2.85 -23.30
N SER A 268 20.71 2.09 -24.21
CA SER A 268 21.23 0.79 -24.61
C SER A 268 22.35 0.97 -25.63
N GLY A 269 23.58 0.65 -25.25
CA GLY A 269 24.66 0.43 -26.21
C GLY A 269 24.39 -0.84 -27.03
N ASP A 270 24.83 -0.86 -28.28
CA ASP A 270 24.68 -2.03 -29.15
C ASP A 270 25.40 -3.25 -28.54
N GLY A 271 24.60 -4.25 -28.15
CA GLY A 271 25.08 -5.55 -27.67
C GLY A 271 24.85 -5.89 -26.19
N ASP A 272 24.34 -4.98 -25.34
CA ASP A 272 24.15 -5.26 -23.91
C ASP A 272 22.88 -6.10 -23.60
N PRO A 273 22.98 -7.34 -23.09
CA PRO A 273 21.89 -8.32 -23.14
C PRO A 273 21.05 -8.43 -21.86
N GLN A 274 20.44 -7.33 -21.36
CA GLN A 274 19.13 -7.31 -20.68
C GLN A 274 18.70 -5.91 -20.17
N ARG A 275 17.68 -5.30 -20.79
CA ARG A 275 16.88 -4.27 -20.11
C ARG A 275 16.10 -4.92 -18.96
N LEU A 276 16.38 -4.52 -17.73
CA LEU A 276 15.91 -5.24 -16.53
C LEU A 276 14.48 -4.86 -16.08
N GLY A 277 13.53 -4.87 -17.01
CA GLY A 277 12.13 -4.56 -16.76
C GLY A 277 11.35 -4.18 -18.02
N SER A 278 10.03 -4.33 -17.96
CA SER A 278 9.11 -3.74 -18.93
C SER A 278 8.82 -2.26 -18.61
N PRO A 279 8.41 -1.42 -19.57
CA PRO A 279 8.01 -0.04 -19.28
C PRO A 279 6.92 0.08 -18.21
N GLU A 280 6.03 -0.90 -18.16
CA GLU A 280 4.95 -1.05 -17.19
C GLU A 280 5.51 -1.35 -15.77
N ASP A 281 6.66 -2.01 -15.67
CA ASP A 281 7.37 -2.20 -14.41
C ASP A 281 7.95 -0.87 -13.90
N VAL A 282 8.65 -0.11 -14.75
CA VAL A 282 9.24 1.20 -14.40
C VAL A 282 8.17 2.18 -13.90
N MET A 283 7.06 2.29 -14.63
CA MET A 283 5.92 3.13 -14.24
C MET A 283 5.36 2.75 -12.86
N THR A 284 5.33 1.45 -12.55
CA THR A 284 4.88 0.94 -11.25
C THR A 284 5.89 1.25 -10.14
N TRP A 285 7.19 1.08 -10.38
CA TRP A 285 8.23 1.33 -9.38
C TRP A 285 8.40 2.82 -9.06
N LEU A 286 8.30 3.72 -10.05
CA LEU A 286 8.24 5.17 -9.83
C LEU A 286 6.98 5.57 -9.03
N SER A 287 5.81 5.03 -9.39
CA SER A 287 4.55 5.28 -8.67
C SER A 287 4.61 4.80 -7.21
N ALA A 288 5.25 3.64 -6.96
CA ALA A 288 5.47 3.10 -5.63
C ALA A 288 6.50 3.92 -4.83
N SER A 289 7.59 4.37 -5.45
CA SER A 289 8.59 5.24 -4.81
C SER A 289 7.96 6.53 -4.26
N LEU A 290 7.10 7.17 -5.06
CA LEU A 290 6.34 8.36 -4.63
C LEU A 290 5.39 8.03 -3.46
N THR A 291 4.66 6.91 -3.55
CA THR A 291 3.79 6.42 -2.46
C THR A 291 4.57 6.20 -1.15
N ASN A 292 5.81 5.71 -1.23
CA ASN A 292 6.64 5.51 -0.06
C ASN A 292 7.03 6.85 0.60
N GLN A 293 7.33 7.90 -0.19
CA GLN A 293 7.59 9.24 0.32
C GLN A 293 6.34 9.84 0.99
N ASP A 294 5.17 9.64 0.39
CA ASP A 294 3.90 10.11 0.93
C ASP A 294 3.55 9.43 2.27
N THR A 295 3.63 8.10 2.35
CA THR A 295 3.36 7.35 3.60
C THR A 295 4.32 7.74 4.72
N CYS A 296 5.60 7.98 4.41
CA CYS A 296 6.59 8.47 5.38
C CYS A 296 6.25 9.90 5.87
N THR A 297 5.87 10.79 4.94
CA THR A 297 5.51 12.18 5.27
C THR A 297 4.22 12.24 6.09
N ASP A 298 3.21 11.45 5.73
CA ASP A 298 1.95 11.33 6.47
C ASP A 298 2.21 10.82 7.90
N GLY A 299 2.96 9.72 8.06
CA GLY A 299 3.28 9.16 9.38
C GLY A 299 4.04 10.11 10.30
N LEU A 300 4.91 10.97 9.74
CA LEU A 300 5.57 12.07 10.47
C LEU A 300 4.64 13.25 10.76
N SER A 301 3.61 13.48 9.96
CA SER A 301 2.62 14.55 10.23
C SER A 301 1.71 14.23 11.41
N GLU A 302 1.51 12.95 11.70
CA GLU A 302 0.72 12.40 12.80
C GLU A 302 1.47 12.30 14.14
N THR A 303 2.76 12.64 14.21
CA THR A 303 3.50 12.74 15.49
C THR A 303 3.28 14.13 16.10
N GLU A 304 3.58 14.31 17.39
CA GLU A 304 3.71 15.67 17.96
C GLU A 304 4.83 16.46 17.25
N GLU A 305 4.83 17.80 17.39
CA GLU A 305 5.93 18.62 16.88
C GLU A 305 7.18 18.46 17.75
N GLY A 306 8.31 18.19 17.11
CA GLY A 306 9.56 17.92 17.81
C GLY A 306 10.74 17.80 16.86
N GLU A 307 11.94 17.72 17.44
CA GLU A 307 13.21 17.81 16.72
C GLU A 307 13.35 16.77 15.60
N VAL A 308 12.97 15.52 15.87
CA VAL A 308 13.03 14.43 14.89
C VAL A 308 12.06 14.66 13.72
N ARG A 309 10.83 15.12 13.97
CA ARG A 309 9.87 15.48 12.92
C ARG A 309 10.39 16.63 12.06
N ASN A 310 10.98 17.65 12.68
CA ASN A 310 11.54 18.81 12.00
C ASN A 310 12.77 18.44 11.14
N GLN A 311 13.73 17.69 11.69
CA GLN A 311 14.90 17.25 10.94
C GLN A 311 14.57 16.25 9.83
N MET A 312 13.63 15.33 10.05
CA MET A 312 13.16 14.43 8.98
C MET A 312 12.48 15.24 7.86
N ARG A 313 11.63 16.22 8.18
CA ARG A 313 10.96 17.06 7.16
C ARG A 313 11.95 17.79 6.26
N GLU A 314 13.06 18.32 6.79
CA GLU A 314 14.09 18.96 5.96
C GLU A 314 14.94 17.95 5.17
N LYS A 315 15.18 16.73 5.69
CA LYS A 315 15.86 15.65 4.96
C LYS A 315 15.01 15.03 3.84
N LEU A 316 13.68 15.06 3.99
CA LEU A 316 12.68 14.55 3.03
C LEU A 316 12.20 15.60 2.03
N LYS A 317 12.65 16.85 2.19
CA LYS A 317 12.28 18.00 1.38
C LYS A 317 12.53 17.76 -0.11
N ASP A 318 11.60 18.24 -0.93
CA ASP A 318 11.56 18.12 -2.39
C ASP A 318 11.55 16.67 -2.94
N LEU A 319 11.75 15.61 -2.14
CA LEU A 319 11.88 14.23 -2.63
C LEU A 319 10.62 13.72 -3.35
N SER A 320 9.44 13.97 -2.79
CA SER A 320 8.17 13.57 -3.44
C SER A 320 7.94 14.33 -4.75
N GLU A 321 8.39 15.60 -4.82
CA GLU A 321 8.30 16.44 -6.00
C GLU A 321 9.30 16.02 -7.10
N LEU A 322 10.52 15.60 -6.71
CA LEU A 322 11.52 15.01 -7.60
C LEU A 322 11.04 13.68 -8.19
N VAL A 323 10.45 12.78 -7.38
CA VAL A 323 9.89 11.51 -7.90
C VAL A 323 8.66 11.78 -8.79
N SER A 324 7.79 12.74 -8.44
CA SER A 324 6.69 13.20 -9.29
C SER A 324 7.19 13.71 -10.65
N ASN A 325 8.22 14.56 -10.65
CA ASN A 325 8.87 15.03 -11.87
C ASN A 325 9.43 13.85 -12.69
N SER A 326 10.21 12.94 -12.09
CA SER A 326 10.73 11.75 -12.80
C SER A 326 9.62 10.86 -13.39
N LEU A 327 8.50 10.71 -12.68
CA LEU A 327 7.32 9.95 -13.12
C LEU A 327 6.62 10.63 -14.31
N ALA A 328 6.37 11.93 -14.24
CA ALA A 328 5.75 12.71 -15.32
C ALA A 328 6.61 12.74 -16.60
N ILE A 329 7.93 12.95 -16.44
CA ILE A 329 8.92 12.89 -17.51
C ILE A 329 8.90 11.50 -18.18
N TYR A 330 8.95 10.42 -17.40
CA TYR A 330 8.89 9.05 -17.92
C TYR A 330 7.56 8.72 -18.60
N SER A 331 6.44 9.19 -18.05
CA SER A 331 5.10 8.89 -18.57
C SER A 331 4.81 9.48 -19.94
N SER A 332 5.55 10.53 -20.34
CA SER A 332 5.30 11.31 -21.57
C SER A 332 6.40 11.17 -22.63
N SER A 333 7.48 10.41 -22.37
CA SER A 333 8.62 10.27 -23.30
C SER A 333 8.35 9.39 -24.53
N ASP A 334 7.15 8.80 -24.62
CA ASP A 334 6.71 7.91 -25.71
C ASP A 334 5.30 8.31 -26.24
N ASP A 335 4.94 9.60 -26.17
CA ASP A 335 3.74 10.14 -26.82
C ASP A 335 3.96 10.29 -28.33
N ASP A 336 3.45 9.34 -29.12
CA ASP A 336 3.05 9.58 -30.52
C ASP A 336 1.73 10.41 -30.53
N GLU A 337 1.53 11.25 -31.55
CA GLU A 337 0.41 12.19 -31.62
C GLU A 337 -0.92 11.50 -32.06
N ASP A 338 -1.87 11.37 -31.14
CA ASP A 338 -3.26 10.92 -31.35
C ASP A 338 -4.23 11.93 -30.68
N GLU A 339 -4.90 12.79 -31.46
CA GLU A 339 -5.88 13.80 -30.96
C GLU A 339 -7.32 13.26 -30.79
N ASP A 340 -7.51 12.18 -30.02
CA ASP A 340 -8.82 11.48 -29.92
C ASP A 340 -9.19 11.03 -28.47
N ALA A 341 -9.53 11.99 -27.59
CA ALA A 341 -10.24 11.73 -26.32
C ALA A 341 -10.76 13.00 -25.61
N ASP A 342 -12.07 13.28 -25.71
CA ASP A 342 -12.73 14.30 -24.89
C ASP A 342 -12.69 14.00 -23.38
N GLY A 343 -12.40 15.01 -22.55
CA GLY A 343 -12.89 15.09 -21.15
C GLY A 343 -12.41 14.03 -20.14
N ILE A 344 -11.36 13.25 -20.44
CA ILE A 344 -10.78 12.27 -19.50
C ILE A 344 -9.37 12.73 -19.08
N PRO A 345 -9.05 12.79 -17.77
CA PRO A 345 -7.68 13.08 -17.32
C PRO A 345 -6.63 12.15 -17.96
N ILE A 346 -5.49 12.74 -18.34
CA ILE A 346 -4.42 12.29 -19.30
C ILE A 346 -3.85 10.86 -19.10
N GLN A 347 -4.26 10.18 -18.03
CA GLN A 347 -3.53 9.17 -17.27
C GLN A 347 -3.67 7.74 -17.84
N ASN A 348 -3.88 7.62 -19.15
CA ASN A 348 -4.04 6.37 -19.90
C ASN A 348 -3.79 6.56 -21.41
N ARG A 349 -2.90 7.49 -21.80
CA ARG A 349 -2.39 7.55 -23.19
C ARG A 349 -1.77 6.21 -23.56
N ARG A 350 -2.04 5.75 -24.79
CA ARG A 350 -1.74 4.37 -25.20
C ARG A 350 -0.26 4.24 -25.55
N ARG A 351 0.46 3.34 -24.87
CA ARG A 351 1.60 2.62 -25.49
C ARG A 351 1.05 1.71 -26.60
N ARG A 352 0.62 2.29 -27.73
CA ARG A 352 -0.09 1.60 -28.83
C ARG A 352 0.89 0.81 -29.72
N ARG A 353 1.80 0.03 -29.12
CA ARG A 353 2.58 -0.95 -29.88
C ARG A 353 1.60 -1.91 -30.53
N LEU A 354 1.52 -1.86 -31.85
CA LEU A 354 0.69 -2.74 -32.66
C LEU A 354 1.15 -4.17 -32.38
N MET A 355 0.32 -4.95 -31.68
CA MET A 355 0.43 -6.40 -31.74
C MET A 355 0.19 -6.76 -33.21
N SER A 356 1.19 -7.31 -33.88
CA SER A 356 1.05 -7.80 -35.24
C SER A 356 -0.14 -8.75 -35.30
N SER A 357 -1.09 -8.48 -36.19
CA SER A 357 -2.25 -9.34 -36.41
C SER A 357 -1.79 -10.75 -36.74
N ALA A 358 -2.01 -11.69 -35.81
CA ALA A 358 -2.04 -13.10 -36.17
C ALA A 358 -3.27 -13.27 -37.07
N GLU A 359 -3.04 -13.51 -38.36
CA GLU A 359 -4.08 -13.51 -39.38
C GLU A 359 -5.14 -14.59 -39.10
N GLU A 360 -6.41 -14.23 -39.31
CA GLU A 360 -7.55 -15.14 -39.15
C GLU A 360 -7.58 -16.21 -40.26
N THR A 361 -6.74 -17.24 -40.13
CA THR A 361 -6.86 -18.46 -40.92
C THR A 361 -7.71 -19.49 -40.19
N SER A 362 -9.02 -19.42 -40.44
CA SER A 362 -10.03 -20.28 -39.81
C SER A 362 -9.72 -21.78 -39.95
N LYS A 363 -9.58 -22.50 -38.82
CA LYS A 363 -9.82 -23.95 -38.73
C LYS A 363 -10.19 -24.36 -37.31
N LEU A 364 -11.11 -25.33 -37.25
CA LEU A 364 -11.88 -25.70 -36.06
C LEU A 364 -11.08 -26.58 -35.09
N SER A 365 -10.85 -26.10 -33.87
CA SER A 365 -10.43 -26.93 -32.73
C SER A 365 -10.87 -26.31 -31.38
N PRO A 366 -11.41 -27.10 -30.43
CA PRO A 366 -11.79 -26.61 -29.11
C PRO A 366 -10.64 -26.70 -28.08
N LEU A 367 -10.75 -25.88 -27.02
CA LEU A 367 -9.84 -25.68 -25.88
C LEU A 367 -8.66 -24.70 -26.13
N PRO A 368 -8.46 -23.68 -25.26
CA PRO A 368 -7.34 -22.76 -25.37
C PRO A 368 -6.02 -23.38 -24.91
N GLU A 369 -5.03 -23.44 -25.80
CA GLU A 369 -3.72 -24.00 -25.50
C GLU A 369 -2.84 -23.01 -24.70
N PHE A 370 -2.63 -23.30 -23.41
CA PHE A 370 -1.87 -22.44 -22.50
C PHE A 370 -0.37 -22.30 -22.91
N PRO A 371 0.19 -21.07 -22.96
CA PRO A 371 1.56 -20.80 -23.40
C PRO A 371 2.67 -21.68 -22.80
N VAL A 372 3.61 -22.04 -23.68
CA VAL A 372 4.70 -23.01 -23.45
C VAL A 372 5.62 -22.64 -22.27
N TRP A 373 5.75 -21.36 -21.94
CA TRP A 373 6.65 -20.86 -20.89
C TRP A 373 6.15 -21.08 -19.45
N VAL A 374 4.86 -21.39 -19.24
CA VAL A 374 4.33 -21.69 -17.89
C VAL A 374 4.64 -23.13 -17.52
N ARG A 375 5.52 -23.35 -16.53
CA ARG A 375 6.00 -24.69 -16.15
C ARG A 375 4.87 -25.57 -15.60
N LYS A 376 4.76 -26.80 -16.11
CA LYS A 376 3.70 -27.77 -15.73
C LYS A 376 3.64 -28.10 -14.22
N LYS A 377 4.73 -27.88 -13.45
CA LYS A 377 4.75 -28.07 -11.98
C LYS A 377 3.95 -27.00 -11.24
N GLU A 378 3.93 -25.76 -11.73
CA GLU A 378 3.29 -24.62 -11.04
C GLU A 378 1.78 -24.62 -11.25
N ARG A 379 1.29 -24.88 -12.48
CA ARG A 379 -0.15 -25.03 -12.79
C ARG A 379 -0.85 -26.08 -11.90
N ARG A 380 -0.13 -27.13 -11.47
CA ARG A 380 -0.69 -28.18 -10.61
C ARG A 380 -0.90 -27.75 -9.16
N LEU A 381 -0.17 -26.76 -8.63
CA LEU A 381 -0.19 -26.43 -7.21
C LEU A 381 -1.56 -25.97 -6.71
N ILE A 382 -2.42 -25.40 -7.57
CA ILE A 382 -3.67 -24.73 -7.15
C ILE A 382 -4.92 -25.62 -7.16
N GLN A 383 -4.96 -26.63 -8.02
CA GLN A 383 -5.95 -27.72 -7.92
C GLN A 383 -5.54 -28.77 -6.87
N THR A 384 -4.28 -28.74 -6.40
CA THR A 384 -3.77 -29.65 -5.38
C THR A 384 -4.21 -29.17 -3.97
N PRO A 385 -4.82 -30.04 -3.13
CA PRO A 385 -5.05 -29.78 -1.71
C PRO A 385 -3.74 -29.45 -0.97
N ALA A 386 -3.78 -28.61 0.07
CA ALA A 386 -2.57 -28.18 0.79
C ALA A 386 -1.72 -29.36 1.30
N SER A 387 -2.37 -30.43 1.78
CA SER A 387 -1.74 -31.69 2.22
C SER A 387 -0.97 -32.47 1.15
N LEU A 388 -1.15 -32.17 -0.13
CA LEU A 388 -0.46 -32.80 -1.26
C LEU A 388 0.57 -31.85 -1.92
N ILE A 389 0.79 -30.66 -1.37
CA ILE A 389 1.80 -29.72 -1.85
C ILE A 389 3.14 -30.01 -1.15
N GLN A 390 4.18 -30.25 -1.94
CA GLN A 390 5.55 -30.38 -1.43
C GLN A 390 6.08 -29.01 -0.99
N ALA A 391 5.91 -28.68 0.29
CA ALA A 391 6.43 -27.46 0.90
C ALA A 391 7.95 -27.52 1.14
N ASP A 392 8.60 -26.36 1.15
CA ASP A 392 10.00 -26.22 1.56
C ASP A 392 10.16 -26.16 3.09
N ILE A 393 9.19 -25.53 3.77
CA ILE A 393 9.11 -25.42 5.23
C ILE A 393 7.68 -25.74 5.68
N VAL A 394 7.54 -26.42 6.81
CA VAL A 394 6.26 -26.67 7.49
C VAL A 394 6.31 -26.01 8.88
N VAL A 395 5.37 -25.10 9.15
CA VAL A 395 5.22 -24.43 10.45
C VAL A 395 4.12 -25.12 11.24
N SER A 396 4.40 -25.49 12.49
CA SER A 396 3.44 -26.23 13.34
C SER A 396 3.64 -25.92 14.82
N GLN A 397 2.59 -25.47 15.52
CA GLN A 397 2.65 -25.13 16.95
C GLN A 397 2.87 -26.38 17.83
N ASP A 398 2.33 -27.53 17.40
CA ASP A 398 2.50 -28.85 18.04
C ASP A 398 3.92 -29.45 17.92
N GLY A 399 4.81 -28.82 17.13
CA GLY A 399 6.16 -29.33 16.85
C GLY A 399 6.26 -30.37 15.72
N ASN A 400 5.15 -30.80 15.11
CA ASN A 400 5.12 -31.70 13.95
C ASN A 400 5.42 -30.95 12.63
N GLY A 401 6.47 -30.14 12.60
CA GLY A 401 6.90 -29.31 11.48
C GLY A 401 8.39 -28.97 11.55
N THR A 402 8.94 -28.35 10.49
CA THR A 402 10.36 -27.96 10.41
C THR A 402 10.64 -26.59 11.05
N CYS A 403 9.59 -25.86 11.44
CA CYS A 403 9.61 -24.64 12.26
C CYS A 403 8.46 -24.68 13.27
N LYS A 404 8.65 -24.06 14.44
CA LYS A 404 7.54 -23.83 15.39
C LYS A 404 6.80 -22.52 15.13
N THR A 405 7.49 -21.53 14.57
CA THR A 405 6.98 -20.17 14.36
C THR A 405 7.13 -19.70 12.93
N ILE A 406 6.29 -18.75 12.53
CA ILE A 406 6.30 -18.14 11.20
C ILE A 406 7.54 -17.24 11.04
N LYS A 407 7.92 -16.50 12.08
CA LYS A 407 9.13 -15.65 12.08
C LYS A 407 10.41 -16.48 11.90
N GLU A 408 10.45 -17.72 12.41
CA GLU A 408 11.53 -18.69 12.14
C GLU A 408 11.54 -19.13 10.66
N ALA A 409 10.37 -19.44 10.09
CA ALA A 409 10.24 -19.88 8.70
C ALA A 409 10.65 -18.80 7.69
N ILE A 410 10.20 -17.55 7.87
CA ILE A 410 10.60 -16.40 7.06
C ILE A 410 12.12 -16.18 7.14
N LYS A 411 12.71 -16.36 8.33
CA LYS A 411 14.16 -16.22 8.53
C LYS A 411 14.97 -17.31 7.79
N LYS A 412 14.49 -18.57 7.80
CA LYS A 412 15.13 -19.70 7.10
C LYS A 412 14.97 -19.64 5.58
N ALA A 413 13.94 -18.97 5.06
CA ALA A 413 13.74 -18.81 3.62
C ALA A 413 14.91 -18.04 2.96
N PRO A 414 15.34 -18.42 1.74
CA PRO A 414 16.43 -17.75 1.04
C PRO A 414 16.08 -16.29 0.68
N GLU A 415 17.11 -15.47 0.50
CA GLU A 415 16.96 -14.12 -0.07
C GLU A 415 17.17 -14.14 -1.58
N ASN A 416 16.50 -13.22 -2.27
CA ASN A 416 16.51 -13.00 -3.71
C ASN A 416 16.30 -14.30 -4.52
N SER A 417 15.37 -15.15 -4.07
CA SER A 417 15.10 -16.44 -4.70
C SER A 417 14.50 -16.29 -6.09
N ASN A 418 15.09 -16.98 -7.06
CA ASN A 418 14.63 -17.10 -8.45
C ASN A 418 13.55 -18.19 -8.64
N ARG A 419 13.13 -18.86 -7.56
CA ARG A 419 12.06 -19.85 -7.55
C ARG A 419 11.01 -19.53 -6.49
N ARG A 420 9.81 -20.09 -6.69
CA ARG A 420 8.79 -20.22 -5.64
C ARG A 420 9.38 -20.95 -4.43
N PHE A 421 9.27 -20.37 -3.24
CA PHE A 421 9.62 -21.02 -1.97
C PHE A 421 8.37 -21.14 -1.09
N ILE A 422 8.00 -22.35 -0.69
CA ILE A 422 6.69 -22.65 -0.10
C ILE A 422 6.81 -22.87 1.41
N ILE A 423 6.18 -21.99 2.19
CA ILE A 423 5.96 -22.14 3.63
C ILE A 423 4.51 -22.63 3.81
N TYR A 424 4.36 -23.89 4.21
CA TYR A 424 3.08 -24.45 4.64
C TYR A 424 2.90 -24.19 6.14
N VAL A 425 1.80 -23.55 6.53
CA VAL A 425 1.45 -23.23 7.92
C VAL A 425 0.21 -24.03 8.27
N LYS A 426 0.34 -24.98 9.20
CA LYS A 426 -0.77 -25.86 9.60
C LYS A 426 -1.91 -25.08 10.30
N ALA A 427 -3.03 -25.75 10.55
CA ALA A 427 -4.11 -25.22 11.37
C ALA A 427 -3.60 -24.80 12.77
N GLY A 428 -4.06 -23.65 13.25
CA GLY A 428 -3.58 -23.00 14.47
C GLY A 428 -3.79 -21.48 14.45
N ARG A 429 -3.66 -20.84 15.62
CA ARG A 429 -3.73 -19.37 15.76
C ARG A 429 -2.34 -18.84 16.14
N TYR A 430 -1.71 -18.16 15.19
CA TYR A 430 -0.33 -17.71 15.22
C TYR A 430 -0.27 -16.22 15.53
N GLU A 431 -0.05 -15.90 16.79
CA GLU A 431 0.15 -14.53 17.27
C GLU A 431 1.65 -14.30 17.55
N GLU A 432 2.31 -13.61 16.63
CA GLU A 432 3.76 -13.37 16.67
C GLU A 432 4.05 -11.89 16.39
N LYS A 433 4.92 -11.26 17.19
CA LYS A 433 5.26 -9.84 16.99
C LYS A 433 6.09 -9.63 15.72
N GLU A 434 5.74 -8.61 14.94
CA GLU A 434 6.47 -8.15 13.74
C GLU A 434 6.60 -9.23 12.63
N LEU A 435 5.48 -9.83 12.20
CA LEU A 435 5.49 -10.75 11.06
C LEU A 435 5.61 -9.99 9.73
N LYS A 436 6.84 -9.88 9.21
CA LYS A 436 7.15 -9.17 7.98
C LYS A 436 7.94 -10.02 6.98
N VAL A 437 7.43 -10.15 5.75
CA VAL A 437 8.14 -10.61 4.56
C VAL A 437 8.75 -9.41 3.85
N GLY A 438 9.94 -8.97 4.25
CA GLY A 438 10.63 -7.81 3.68
C GLY A 438 11.17 -8.04 2.25
N ARG A 439 11.44 -6.96 1.50
CA ARG A 439 11.73 -6.98 0.05
C ARG A 439 12.71 -8.06 -0.45
N LYS A 440 13.75 -8.36 0.33
CA LYS A 440 14.79 -9.37 0.01
C LYS A 440 14.26 -10.81 -0.01
N LYS A 441 13.08 -11.11 0.56
CA LYS A 441 12.49 -12.46 0.60
C LYS A 441 11.53 -12.66 -0.59
N THR A 442 12.05 -12.57 -1.80
CA THR A 442 11.27 -12.68 -3.05
C THR A 442 10.69 -14.08 -3.28
N ASN A 443 9.60 -14.16 -4.04
CA ASN A 443 8.93 -15.40 -4.48
C ASN A 443 8.47 -16.36 -3.35
N LEU A 444 8.34 -15.85 -2.12
CA LEU A 444 7.69 -16.59 -1.04
C LEU A 444 6.22 -16.89 -1.34
N MET A 445 5.75 -18.06 -0.90
CA MET A 445 4.36 -18.45 -0.90
C MET A 445 3.97 -19.08 0.43
N PHE A 446 2.92 -18.53 1.03
CA PHE A 446 2.28 -19.04 2.23
C PHE A 446 1.04 -19.87 1.86
N ILE A 447 0.88 -21.04 2.47
CA ILE A 447 -0.27 -21.93 2.27
C ILE A 447 -0.77 -22.41 3.63
N GLY A 448 -2.08 -22.31 3.89
CA GLY A 448 -2.72 -22.78 5.11
C GLY A 448 -3.53 -24.07 4.93
N ASP A 449 -4.09 -24.56 6.04
CA ASP A 449 -5.06 -25.68 6.07
C ASP A 449 -6.50 -25.23 5.67
N GLY A 450 -6.71 -23.91 5.50
CA GLY A 450 -7.99 -23.30 5.11
C GLY A 450 -8.24 -21.96 5.82
N MET A 451 -9.06 -21.12 5.18
CA MET A 451 -9.66 -19.94 5.83
C MET A 451 -10.37 -20.36 7.12
N GLY A 452 -10.23 -19.57 8.19
CA GLY A 452 -10.70 -19.91 9.54
C GLY A 452 -9.95 -21.03 10.29
N LYS A 453 -9.03 -21.77 9.65
CA LYS A 453 -8.25 -22.85 10.29
C LYS A 453 -6.81 -22.44 10.58
N THR A 454 -6.14 -21.83 9.61
CA THR A 454 -4.82 -21.23 9.79
C THR A 454 -5.00 -19.73 9.93
N VAL A 455 -4.82 -19.20 11.14
CA VAL A 455 -5.05 -17.79 11.48
C VAL A 455 -3.75 -17.14 11.91
N ILE A 456 -3.31 -16.13 11.16
CA ILE A 456 -2.20 -15.23 11.52
C ILE A 456 -2.82 -13.96 12.09
N THR A 457 -2.39 -13.53 13.27
CA THR A 457 -3.15 -12.53 14.05
C THR A 457 -2.28 -11.62 14.92
N GLY A 458 -2.85 -10.48 15.30
CA GLY A 458 -2.27 -9.49 16.19
C GLY A 458 -3.35 -8.50 16.66
N GLY A 459 -3.01 -7.66 17.63
CA GLY A 459 -3.92 -6.67 18.22
C GLY A 459 -3.31 -5.28 18.35
N VAL A 460 -2.31 -4.95 17.52
CA VAL A 460 -1.63 -3.64 17.54
C VAL A 460 -2.45 -2.62 16.77
N SER A 461 -2.53 -1.40 17.29
CA SER A 461 -3.29 -0.29 16.73
C SER A 461 -2.58 1.05 16.91
N VAL A 462 -3.12 2.11 16.32
CA VAL A 462 -2.60 3.47 16.53
C VAL A 462 -2.70 3.96 17.97
N ALA A 463 -3.70 3.46 18.72
CA ALA A 463 -3.91 3.76 20.13
C ALA A 463 -2.96 2.97 21.08
N ASP A 464 -1.93 2.35 20.51
CA ASP A 464 -0.78 1.76 21.23
C ASP A 464 0.52 2.56 20.94
N ASN A 465 0.39 3.82 20.48
CA ASN A 465 1.47 4.73 20.07
C ASN A 465 2.35 4.19 18.92
N VAL A 466 1.74 3.50 17.96
CA VAL A 466 2.37 2.99 16.73
C VAL A 466 1.74 3.69 15.51
N THR A 467 2.49 3.90 14.43
CA THR A 467 1.93 4.42 13.16
C THR A 467 1.13 3.34 12.43
N THR A 468 0.10 3.72 11.66
CA THR A 468 -0.78 2.79 10.92
C THR A 468 0.00 1.74 10.11
N PHE A 469 1.10 2.14 9.48
CA PHE A 469 1.99 1.27 8.70
C PHE A 469 2.63 0.12 9.50
N HIS A 470 2.92 0.33 10.79
CA HIS A 470 3.46 -0.68 11.70
C HIS A 470 2.40 -1.43 12.54
N THR A 471 1.11 -1.05 12.47
CA THR A 471 0.02 -1.82 13.12
C THR A 471 -0.25 -3.19 12.48
N ALA A 472 0.32 -3.44 11.29
CA ALA A 472 0.03 -4.61 10.47
C ALA A 472 0.37 -5.95 11.16
N SER A 473 -0.66 -6.75 11.48
CA SER A 473 -0.50 -8.11 12.01
C SER A 473 0.30 -9.04 11.09
N PHE A 474 0.24 -8.80 9.77
CA PHE A 474 1.19 -9.36 8.80
C PHE A 474 1.52 -8.34 7.70
N ALA A 475 2.80 -8.23 7.33
CA ALA A 475 3.27 -7.32 6.29
C ALA A 475 4.10 -8.05 5.21
N ALA A 476 3.94 -7.67 3.93
CA ALA A 476 4.71 -8.22 2.81
C ALA A 476 5.16 -7.16 1.80
N THR A 477 6.47 -6.97 1.64
CA THR A 477 7.11 -6.20 0.55
C THR A 477 8.00 -7.04 -0.37
N GLY A 478 8.26 -8.31 -0.04
CA GLY A 478 8.96 -9.28 -0.90
C GLY A 478 8.26 -9.49 -2.24
N ALA A 479 8.89 -9.07 -3.35
CA ALA A 479 8.30 -9.15 -4.68
C ALA A 479 7.91 -10.59 -5.07
N GLY A 480 6.76 -10.74 -5.73
CA GLY A 480 6.17 -12.03 -6.07
C GLY A 480 5.53 -12.78 -4.90
N PHE A 481 5.31 -12.15 -3.74
CA PHE A 481 4.67 -12.77 -2.56
C PHE A 481 3.30 -13.37 -2.88
N MET A 482 3.03 -14.57 -2.34
CA MET A 482 1.72 -15.20 -2.42
C MET A 482 1.23 -15.66 -1.05
N ALA A 483 -0.08 -15.56 -0.80
CA ALA A 483 -0.75 -16.19 0.33
C ALA A 483 -2.00 -16.93 -0.14
N ARG A 484 -2.25 -18.11 0.42
CA ARG A 484 -3.40 -18.96 0.06
C ARG A 484 -3.95 -19.74 1.25
N ASP A 485 -5.27 -19.91 1.30
CA ASP A 485 -5.99 -20.76 2.26
C ASP A 485 -5.67 -20.37 3.74
N ILE A 486 -5.53 -19.07 4.02
CA ILE A 486 -5.09 -18.48 5.32
C ILE A 486 -6.02 -17.34 5.76
N THR A 487 -6.11 -17.09 7.07
CA THR A 487 -6.73 -15.88 7.64
C THR A 487 -5.67 -14.92 8.17
N PHE A 488 -5.80 -13.63 7.86
CA PHE A 488 -5.08 -12.53 8.49
C PHE A 488 -6.07 -11.73 9.36
N GLU A 489 -5.76 -11.54 10.63
CA GLU A 489 -6.63 -10.92 11.62
C GLU A 489 -5.93 -9.76 12.35
N ASN A 490 -6.63 -8.64 12.55
CA ASN A 490 -6.33 -7.70 13.62
C ASN A 490 -7.54 -7.59 14.55
N TYR A 491 -7.36 -8.00 15.82
CA TYR A 491 -8.44 -8.13 16.79
C TYR A 491 -8.63 -6.87 17.67
N ALA A 492 -7.88 -5.79 17.46
CA ALA A 492 -7.85 -4.61 18.35
C ALA A 492 -9.24 -3.95 18.60
N GLY A 493 -10.17 -4.03 17.65
CA GLY A 493 -11.53 -3.53 17.79
C GLY A 493 -11.74 -2.09 17.29
N ALA A 494 -12.98 -1.71 17.01
CA ALA A 494 -13.30 -0.39 16.45
C ALA A 494 -12.86 0.79 17.36
N ALA A 495 -12.90 0.60 18.69
CA ALA A 495 -12.47 1.59 19.68
C ALA A 495 -10.94 1.80 19.77
N LYS A 496 -10.15 1.02 19.00
CA LYS A 496 -8.70 1.19 18.87
C LYS A 496 -8.29 1.92 17.58
N HIS A 497 -9.27 2.38 16.78
CA HIS A 497 -9.07 3.05 15.50
C HIS A 497 -8.24 2.22 14.50
N GLN A 498 -7.35 2.83 13.71
CA GLN A 498 -6.55 2.16 12.67
C GLN A 498 -5.78 0.95 13.24
N ALA A 499 -6.06 -0.25 12.71
CA ALA A 499 -5.49 -1.51 13.16
C ALA A 499 -5.41 -2.52 12.01
N VAL A 500 -4.30 -2.50 11.26
CA VAL A 500 -4.15 -3.25 10.00
C VAL A 500 -4.02 -4.76 10.25
N ALA A 501 -4.76 -5.57 9.49
CA ALA A 501 -4.64 -7.03 9.52
C ALA A 501 -3.61 -7.54 8.50
N LEU A 502 -3.63 -6.98 7.28
CA LEU A 502 -2.67 -7.31 6.22
C LEU A 502 -2.18 -6.03 5.52
N ARG A 503 -0.86 -5.82 5.50
CA ARG A 503 -0.19 -4.79 4.67
C ARG A 503 0.56 -5.45 3.52
N VAL A 504 0.27 -5.03 2.28
CA VAL A 504 1.01 -5.48 1.09
C VAL A 504 1.59 -4.29 0.34
N GLY A 505 2.90 -4.31 0.14
CA GLY A 505 3.67 -3.45 -0.79
C GLY A 505 4.53 -4.27 -1.75
N ALA A 506 4.18 -5.55 -1.96
CA ALA A 506 4.90 -6.48 -2.81
C ALA A 506 4.38 -6.44 -4.25
N ASP A 507 5.27 -6.16 -5.21
CA ASP A 507 4.95 -6.18 -6.65
C ASP A 507 4.67 -7.60 -7.15
N LYS A 508 3.68 -7.73 -8.04
CA LYS A 508 3.22 -9.00 -8.63
C LYS A 508 2.80 -10.03 -7.56
N SER A 509 2.12 -9.54 -6.52
CA SER A 509 1.64 -10.36 -5.40
C SER A 509 0.23 -10.91 -5.60
N VAL A 510 -0.06 -12.10 -5.03
CA VAL A 510 -1.39 -12.73 -5.10
C VAL A 510 -1.87 -13.24 -3.74
N ILE A 511 -3.05 -12.79 -3.34
CA ILE A 511 -3.78 -13.26 -2.16
C ILE A 511 -5.01 -14.04 -2.64
N TYR A 512 -5.06 -15.36 -2.40
CA TYR A 512 -6.05 -16.24 -3.02
C TYR A 512 -6.74 -17.16 -2.00
N ARG A 513 -8.06 -17.02 -1.84
CA ARG A 513 -8.83 -17.67 -0.78
C ARG A 513 -8.23 -17.41 0.60
N CYS A 514 -8.21 -16.13 0.97
CA CYS A 514 -7.85 -15.71 2.32
C CYS A 514 -8.98 -14.89 2.96
N ASN A 515 -9.08 -14.99 4.28
CA ASN A 515 -9.84 -14.02 5.07
C ASN A 515 -8.91 -12.88 5.47
N ILE A 516 -9.37 -11.63 5.37
CA ILE A 516 -8.70 -10.46 5.95
C ILE A 516 -9.69 -9.78 6.87
N ILE A 517 -9.44 -9.82 8.18
CA ILE A 517 -10.42 -9.48 9.23
C ILE A 517 -9.87 -8.36 10.11
N GLY A 518 -10.56 -7.23 10.15
CA GLY A 518 -10.29 -6.16 11.11
C GLY A 518 -11.51 -5.31 11.39
N TYR A 519 -11.29 -4.06 11.80
CA TYR A 519 -12.30 -3.02 11.90
C TYR A 519 -11.93 -1.84 11.01
N GLN A 520 -11.20 -0.85 11.53
CA GLN A 520 -10.72 0.27 10.73
C GLN A 520 -9.38 -0.12 10.06
N ASP A 521 -9.15 0.33 8.82
CA ASP A 521 -7.89 0.14 8.07
C ASP A 521 -7.48 -1.35 7.90
N SER A 522 -8.45 -2.25 7.70
CA SER A 522 -8.20 -3.70 7.81
C SER A 522 -7.23 -4.27 6.75
N LEU A 523 -7.30 -3.79 5.50
CA LEU A 523 -6.44 -4.21 4.39
C LEU A 523 -5.69 -3.01 3.79
N TYR A 524 -4.38 -2.93 4.03
CA TYR A 524 -3.50 -1.90 3.49
C TYR A 524 -2.88 -2.36 2.17
N VAL A 525 -3.54 -2.03 1.05
CA VAL A 525 -3.03 -2.16 -0.33
C VAL A 525 -2.05 -1.02 -0.62
N HIS A 526 -0.91 -1.02 0.10
CA HIS A 526 0.04 0.10 0.19
C HIS A 526 0.56 0.57 -1.18
N SER A 527 1.28 -0.28 -1.92
CA SER A 527 1.93 0.09 -3.19
C SER A 527 2.16 -1.12 -4.11
N GLN A 528 2.71 -0.88 -5.32
CA GLN A 528 2.99 -1.88 -6.36
C GLN A 528 1.73 -2.56 -6.95
N ARG A 529 1.91 -3.55 -7.86
CA ARG A 529 0.80 -4.32 -8.46
C ARG A 529 0.40 -5.52 -7.60
N GLN A 530 -0.90 -5.69 -7.38
CA GLN A 530 -1.47 -6.72 -6.49
C GLN A 530 -2.74 -7.35 -7.08
N PHE A 531 -2.99 -8.62 -6.76
CA PHE A 531 -4.22 -9.33 -7.13
C PHE A 531 -4.82 -10.08 -5.94
N TYR A 532 -6.11 -9.89 -5.71
CA TYR A 532 -6.87 -10.57 -4.66
C TYR A 532 -8.00 -11.37 -5.32
N ARG A 533 -8.15 -12.65 -4.98
CA ARG A 533 -9.08 -13.57 -5.66
C ARG A 533 -9.78 -14.49 -4.66
N GLU A 534 -11.12 -14.55 -4.72
CA GLU A 534 -11.95 -15.44 -3.89
C GLU A 534 -11.69 -15.29 -2.37
N CYS A 535 -11.36 -14.07 -1.93
CA CYS A 535 -11.11 -13.72 -0.53
C CYS A 535 -12.37 -13.14 0.14
N ASP A 536 -12.42 -13.23 1.47
CA ASP A 536 -13.40 -12.52 2.29
C ASP A 536 -12.70 -11.37 3.04
N ILE A 537 -13.11 -10.12 2.81
CA ILE A 537 -12.49 -8.93 3.39
C ILE A 537 -13.51 -8.23 4.31
N TYR A 538 -13.20 -8.10 5.60
CA TYR A 538 -14.11 -7.60 6.63
C TYR A 538 -13.58 -6.31 7.28
N GLY A 539 -14.42 -5.29 7.45
CA GLY A 539 -14.05 -4.07 8.17
C GLY A 539 -15.17 -3.03 8.28
N THR A 540 -14.79 -1.77 8.57
CA THR A 540 -15.67 -0.67 8.95
C THR A 540 -15.27 0.66 8.28
N VAL A 541 -14.40 1.44 8.90
CA VAL A 541 -13.84 2.67 8.32
C VAL A 541 -12.64 2.31 7.44
N ASP A 542 -12.64 2.83 6.21
CA ASP A 542 -11.53 2.83 5.25
C ASP A 542 -10.86 1.45 5.05
N PHE A 543 -11.63 0.38 5.09
CA PHE A 543 -11.06 -0.95 5.37
C PHE A 543 -10.31 -1.62 4.19
N ILE A 544 -10.33 -0.99 3.01
CA ILE A 544 -9.43 -1.30 1.87
C ILE A 544 -8.79 0.03 1.40
N PHE A 545 -7.55 0.28 1.79
CA PHE A 545 -6.91 1.60 1.62
C PHE A 545 -5.46 1.52 1.12
N GLY A 546 -4.97 2.61 0.53
CA GLY A 546 -3.60 2.74 0.02
C GLY A 546 -3.50 3.10 -1.47
N ASN A 547 -2.30 2.96 -2.04
CA ASN A 547 -1.96 3.38 -3.40
C ASN A 547 -1.34 2.27 -4.27
N ALA A 548 -1.69 1.01 -4.05
CA ALA A 548 -1.39 -0.05 -5.01
C ALA A 548 -2.08 0.19 -6.36
N ALA A 549 -1.58 -0.46 -7.41
CA ALA A 549 -2.39 -0.82 -8.56
C ALA A 549 -2.99 -2.21 -8.27
N VAL A 550 -4.24 -2.26 -7.82
CA VAL A 550 -4.85 -3.51 -7.32
C VAL A 550 -6.14 -3.85 -8.05
N VAL A 551 -6.30 -5.13 -8.39
CA VAL A 551 -7.60 -5.72 -8.75
C VAL A 551 -8.01 -6.73 -7.67
N ILE A 552 -9.20 -6.55 -7.12
CA ILE A 552 -9.86 -7.46 -6.20
C ILE A 552 -11.01 -8.12 -6.97
N GLN A 553 -10.96 -9.43 -7.17
CA GLN A 553 -11.84 -10.15 -8.11
C GLN A 553 -12.55 -11.36 -7.48
N ASN A 554 -13.86 -11.48 -7.70
CA ASN A 554 -14.69 -12.57 -7.15
C ASN A 554 -14.60 -12.70 -5.61
N CYS A 555 -14.30 -11.61 -4.90
CA CYS A 555 -14.21 -11.57 -3.43
C CYS A 555 -15.55 -11.18 -2.79
N ASN A 556 -15.74 -11.56 -1.52
CA ASN A 556 -16.76 -10.97 -0.67
C ASN A 556 -16.16 -9.80 0.11
N ILE A 557 -16.83 -8.65 0.10
CA ILE A 557 -16.42 -7.41 0.78
C ILE A 557 -17.51 -7.11 1.80
N ILE A 558 -17.17 -7.21 3.08
CA ILE A 558 -18.15 -7.46 4.15
C ILE A 558 -18.06 -6.35 5.21
N ALA A 559 -18.99 -5.40 5.13
CA ALA A 559 -19.15 -4.35 6.12
C ALA A 559 -19.59 -4.92 7.48
N ARG A 560 -18.95 -4.47 8.57
CA ARG A 560 -19.29 -4.79 9.97
C ARG A 560 -19.98 -3.59 10.62
N LYS A 561 -20.62 -3.78 11.79
CA LYS A 561 -21.04 -2.62 12.59
C LYS A 561 -19.79 -1.84 13.10
N PRO A 562 -19.69 -0.52 12.87
CA PRO A 562 -18.66 0.36 13.45
C PRO A 562 -19.04 0.79 14.88
N MET A 563 -18.32 1.75 15.47
CA MET A 563 -18.83 2.44 16.66
C MET A 563 -20.07 3.28 16.32
N ASP A 564 -20.86 3.63 17.33
CA ASP A 564 -22.00 4.54 17.10
C ASP A 564 -21.51 5.90 16.58
N GLN A 565 -22.34 6.58 15.79
CA GLN A 565 -22.03 7.81 15.01
C GLN A 565 -20.98 7.67 13.89
N GLN A 566 -20.19 6.59 13.83
CA GLN A 566 -19.30 6.34 12.69
C GLN A 566 -20.08 5.89 11.44
N LYS A 567 -19.48 6.16 10.26
CA LYS A 567 -19.92 5.67 8.95
C LYS A 567 -18.98 4.54 8.50
N VAL A 568 -19.49 3.59 7.72
CA VAL A 568 -18.67 2.57 7.07
C VAL A 568 -18.19 3.11 5.72
N THR A 569 -16.91 2.96 5.41
CA THR A 569 -16.30 3.33 4.13
C THR A 569 -15.47 2.16 3.61
N ILE A 570 -15.84 1.64 2.44
CA ILE A 570 -15.21 0.43 1.89
C ILE A 570 -13.80 0.72 1.36
N THR A 571 -13.60 1.85 0.69
CA THR A 571 -12.28 2.26 0.18
C THR A 571 -11.82 3.66 0.60
N ALA A 572 -10.52 3.80 0.82
CA ALA A 572 -9.84 5.10 0.94
C ALA A 572 -8.56 5.10 0.11
N GLN A 573 -8.66 5.64 -1.11
CA GLN A 573 -7.60 5.48 -2.12
C GLN A 573 -6.62 6.67 -2.08
N ASN A 574 -5.33 6.35 -1.99
CA ASN A 574 -4.25 7.25 -1.59
C ASN A 574 -3.45 7.84 -2.77
N ARG A 575 -4.07 8.08 -3.93
CA ARG A 575 -3.35 8.58 -5.11
C ARG A 575 -3.19 10.10 -5.09
N LYS A 576 -1.95 10.56 -4.88
CA LYS A 576 -1.59 11.98 -4.74
C LYS A 576 -1.12 12.63 -6.05
N ASP A 577 -0.67 11.84 -7.03
CA ASP A 577 -0.16 12.35 -8.31
C ASP A 577 -0.96 11.74 -9.50
N PRO A 578 -1.35 12.56 -10.50
CA PRO A 578 -2.14 12.10 -11.63
C PRO A 578 -1.44 11.04 -12.48
N ASN A 579 -0.11 11.11 -12.59
CA ASN A 579 0.72 10.23 -13.42
C ASN A 579 0.90 8.85 -12.78
N GLN A 580 0.53 8.65 -11.51
CA GLN A 580 0.61 7.33 -10.87
C GLN A 580 -0.35 6.34 -11.55
N ASN A 581 0.16 5.15 -11.90
CA ASN A 581 -0.59 4.07 -12.54
C ASN A 581 -1.48 3.26 -11.57
N THR A 582 -1.80 3.84 -10.41
CA THR A 582 -2.37 3.19 -9.23
C THR A 582 -3.88 3.40 -9.08
N GLY A 583 -4.51 2.68 -8.17
CA GLY A 583 -5.95 2.72 -7.90
C GLY A 583 -6.50 1.36 -7.45
N ILE A 584 -7.76 1.36 -7.00
CA ILE A 584 -8.47 0.16 -6.53
C ILE A 584 -9.56 -0.23 -7.54
N SER A 585 -9.43 -1.41 -8.14
CA SER A 585 -10.46 -2.00 -9.01
C SER A 585 -11.15 -3.16 -8.28
N ILE A 586 -12.45 -3.04 -8.05
CA ILE A 586 -13.31 -4.06 -7.46
C ILE A 586 -14.13 -4.69 -8.58
N HIS A 587 -13.92 -5.97 -8.88
CA HIS A 587 -14.36 -6.59 -10.13
C HIS A 587 -15.11 -7.92 -9.87
N SER A 588 -16.38 -7.99 -10.24
CA SER A 588 -17.22 -9.19 -10.06
C SER A 588 -17.29 -9.67 -8.60
N CYS A 589 -17.23 -8.73 -7.65
CA CYS A 589 -17.25 -8.97 -6.21
C CYS A 589 -18.68 -8.87 -5.63
N LYS A 590 -18.84 -9.22 -4.36
CA LYS A 590 -20.10 -9.04 -3.61
C LYS A 590 -19.88 -8.13 -2.41
N LEU A 591 -20.55 -6.97 -2.40
CA LEU A 591 -20.59 -6.07 -1.27
C LEU A 591 -21.77 -6.48 -0.36
N LEU A 592 -21.44 -6.90 0.86
CA LEU A 592 -22.31 -7.52 1.85
C LEU A 592 -22.14 -6.82 3.21
N ALA A 593 -23.09 -7.03 4.11
CA ALA A 593 -23.02 -6.54 5.48
C ALA A 593 -23.28 -7.69 6.47
N GLN A 594 -22.64 -7.62 7.64
CA GLN A 594 -22.91 -8.51 8.77
C GLN A 594 -24.32 -8.30 9.33
N PRO A 595 -24.93 -9.30 9.99
CA PRO A 595 -26.30 -9.20 10.53
C PRO A 595 -26.49 -8.09 11.57
N ASP A 596 -25.45 -7.67 12.28
CA ASP A 596 -25.48 -6.58 13.27
C ASP A 596 -25.61 -5.19 12.62
N LEU A 597 -24.92 -4.97 11.49
CA LEU A 597 -25.08 -3.79 10.65
C LEU A 597 -26.45 -3.81 9.93
N LEU A 598 -26.89 -4.99 9.45
CA LEU A 598 -28.23 -5.15 8.84
C LEU A 598 -29.39 -5.02 9.83
N ALA A 599 -29.16 -5.25 11.13
CA ALA A 599 -30.10 -4.92 12.20
C ALA A 599 -30.11 -3.41 12.54
N SER A 600 -29.01 -2.71 12.24
CA SER A 600 -28.84 -1.25 12.43
C SER A 600 -29.33 -0.43 11.21
N LYS A 601 -30.34 -0.94 10.49
CA LYS A 601 -30.79 -0.37 9.20
C LYS A 601 -31.26 1.08 9.33
N GLY A 602 -30.64 1.96 8.55
CA GLY A 602 -30.95 3.39 8.48
C GLY A 602 -30.20 4.27 9.48
N SER A 603 -29.68 3.74 10.59
CA SER A 603 -28.91 4.51 11.56
C SER A 603 -27.41 4.57 11.26
N ILE A 604 -26.89 3.61 10.50
CA ILE A 604 -25.48 3.53 10.10
C ILE A 604 -25.38 3.44 8.58
N GLN A 605 -24.64 4.36 7.98
CA GLN A 605 -24.50 4.51 6.53
C GLN A 605 -23.23 3.78 6.05
N THR A 606 -23.29 3.13 4.88
CA THR A 606 -22.13 2.51 4.22
C THR A 606 -21.87 3.12 2.85
N PHE A 607 -20.63 3.56 2.62
CA PHE A 607 -20.20 4.16 1.35
C PHE A 607 -19.12 3.31 0.67
N LEU A 608 -19.13 3.33 -0.66
CA LEU A 608 -18.13 2.72 -1.55
C LEU A 608 -16.72 3.26 -1.31
N GLY A 609 -16.60 4.53 -0.91
CA GLY A 609 -15.34 5.08 -0.43
C GLY A 609 -15.34 6.59 -0.23
N ARG A 610 -14.16 7.11 0.16
CA ARG A 610 -13.85 8.54 0.32
C ARG A 610 -12.42 8.89 -0.15
N PRO A 611 -12.17 10.09 -0.70
CA PRO A 611 -10.92 10.41 -1.37
C PRO A 611 -9.82 10.88 -0.41
N TRP A 612 -8.99 9.95 0.08
CA TRP A 612 -7.89 10.27 1.00
C TRP A 612 -6.85 11.23 0.38
N LYS A 613 -6.64 11.21 -0.95
CA LYS A 613 -5.80 12.18 -1.67
C LYS A 613 -6.47 12.70 -2.94
N MET A 614 -5.92 13.80 -3.47
CA MET A 614 -6.44 14.62 -4.56
C MET A 614 -6.88 13.85 -5.83
N TYR A 615 -6.16 12.81 -6.24
CA TYR A 615 -6.43 12.05 -7.48
C TYR A 615 -6.95 10.63 -7.20
N ALA A 616 -7.59 10.43 -6.05
CA ALA A 616 -8.12 9.13 -5.60
C ALA A 616 -8.88 8.39 -6.72
N ARG A 617 -8.52 7.12 -6.96
CA ARG A 617 -9.03 6.33 -8.09
C ARG A 617 -9.56 4.97 -7.65
N THR A 618 -10.87 4.84 -7.54
CA THR A 618 -11.58 3.59 -7.22
C THR A 618 -12.64 3.29 -8.28
N VAL A 619 -12.75 2.02 -8.70
CA VAL A 619 -13.76 1.59 -9.68
C VAL A 619 -14.44 0.29 -9.23
N TYR A 620 -15.78 0.26 -9.33
CA TYR A 620 -16.59 -0.95 -9.12
C TYR A 620 -17.13 -1.42 -10.46
N LEU A 621 -16.71 -2.62 -10.88
CA LEU A 621 -17.11 -3.30 -12.12
C LEU A 621 -17.94 -4.54 -11.78
N LEU A 622 -19.07 -4.74 -12.46
CA LEU A 622 -19.81 -6.01 -12.53
C LEU A 622 -20.14 -6.63 -11.15
N SER A 623 -20.23 -5.82 -10.10
CA SER A 623 -20.27 -6.28 -8.71
C SER A 623 -21.69 -6.20 -8.12
N TYR A 624 -22.03 -7.15 -7.25
CA TYR A 624 -23.26 -7.13 -6.48
C TYR A 624 -23.13 -6.15 -5.31
N MET A 625 -24.17 -5.34 -5.08
CA MET A 625 -24.26 -4.37 -3.99
C MET A 625 -25.52 -4.62 -3.16
N GLY A 626 -25.33 -4.98 -1.87
CA GLY A 626 -26.43 -5.12 -0.90
C GLY A 626 -27.12 -3.80 -0.54
N ASP A 627 -28.26 -3.90 0.14
CA ASP A 627 -29.17 -2.77 0.45
C ASP A 627 -28.69 -1.86 1.60
N HIS A 628 -27.48 -2.11 2.11
CA HIS A 628 -26.82 -1.29 3.13
C HIS A 628 -25.94 -0.17 2.54
N ILE A 629 -25.68 -0.21 1.22
CA ILE A 629 -24.95 0.84 0.52
C ILE A 629 -25.85 2.08 0.39
N ASP A 630 -25.36 3.21 0.88
CA ASP A 630 -26.07 4.50 0.84
C ASP A 630 -26.36 4.91 -0.62
N PRO A 631 -27.55 5.43 -0.95
CA PRO A 631 -27.89 5.84 -2.32
C PRO A 631 -26.90 6.83 -2.94
N LYS A 632 -26.26 7.70 -2.15
CA LYS A 632 -25.18 8.61 -2.60
C LYS A 632 -23.96 7.86 -3.16
N GLY A 633 -23.73 6.63 -2.70
CA GLY A 633 -22.60 5.77 -3.06
C GLY A 633 -21.29 6.17 -2.40
N TRP A 634 -20.92 7.46 -2.44
CA TRP A 634 -19.59 7.96 -2.05
C TRP A 634 -19.71 9.03 -0.97
N LEU A 635 -18.64 9.18 -0.16
CA LEU A 635 -18.57 10.13 0.96
C LEU A 635 -17.41 11.11 0.75
N GLU A 636 -17.65 12.38 1.09
CA GLU A 636 -16.62 13.42 1.07
C GLU A 636 -15.46 13.09 2.04
N TRP A 637 -14.25 13.55 1.74
CA TRP A 637 -13.14 13.47 2.70
C TRP A 637 -13.16 14.65 3.67
N ASP A 638 -13.04 15.87 3.12
CA ASP A 638 -13.25 17.14 3.80
C ASP A 638 -13.76 18.18 2.77
N GLY A 639 -14.79 18.93 3.11
CA GLY A 639 -15.41 19.95 2.27
C GLY A 639 -15.55 19.55 0.78
N SER A 640 -14.89 20.31 -0.09
CA SER A 640 -14.82 20.07 -1.54
C SER A 640 -13.51 19.44 -2.01
N PHE A 641 -12.68 18.89 -1.11
CA PHE A 641 -11.39 18.30 -1.44
C PHE A 641 -11.53 17.14 -2.43
N ALA A 642 -10.67 17.15 -3.46
CA ALA A 642 -10.55 16.12 -4.50
C ALA A 642 -11.78 15.88 -5.40
N LEU A 643 -12.94 16.51 -5.15
CA LEU A 643 -14.21 16.14 -5.81
C LEU A 643 -14.22 16.39 -7.34
N ASP A 644 -13.34 17.27 -7.80
CA ASP A 644 -13.09 17.63 -9.20
C ASP A 644 -12.00 16.78 -9.86
N THR A 645 -10.98 16.36 -9.10
CA THR A 645 -9.76 15.67 -9.58
C THR A 645 -9.72 14.16 -9.37
N LEU A 646 -10.59 13.61 -8.52
CA LEU A 646 -10.74 12.17 -8.29
C LEU A 646 -11.32 11.44 -9.52
N TYR A 647 -11.24 10.11 -9.52
CA TYR A 647 -11.94 9.25 -10.47
C TYR A 647 -12.66 8.13 -9.72
N TYR A 648 -13.98 8.26 -9.56
CA TYR A 648 -14.84 7.25 -8.95
C TYR A 648 -15.82 6.69 -9.97
N GLY A 649 -15.60 5.43 -10.37
CA GLY A 649 -16.29 4.78 -11.47
C GLY A 649 -17.22 3.65 -11.03
N GLU A 650 -18.40 3.57 -11.62
CA GLU A 650 -19.31 2.42 -11.51
C GLU A 650 -19.70 1.90 -12.90
N TYR A 651 -19.50 0.60 -13.16
CA TYR A 651 -19.83 -0.07 -14.42
C TYR A 651 -20.64 -1.35 -14.17
N MET A 652 -21.89 -1.38 -14.66
CA MET A 652 -22.74 -2.58 -14.65
C MET A 652 -22.85 -3.30 -13.29
N ASN A 653 -22.82 -2.55 -12.18
CA ASN A 653 -23.09 -3.08 -10.85
C ASN A 653 -24.59 -3.38 -10.68
N TYR A 654 -24.93 -4.34 -9.82
CA TYR A 654 -26.29 -4.85 -9.68
C TYR A 654 -26.65 -5.18 -8.23
N GLY A 655 -27.92 -5.52 -7.98
CA GLY A 655 -28.45 -5.65 -6.63
C GLY A 655 -28.96 -4.30 -6.07
N PRO A 656 -29.63 -4.32 -4.90
CA PRO A 656 -30.38 -3.16 -4.38
C PRO A 656 -29.52 -1.92 -4.11
N GLY A 657 -28.25 -2.06 -3.74
CA GLY A 657 -27.32 -0.93 -3.56
C GLY A 657 -26.71 -0.38 -4.87
N GLY A 658 -26.90 -1.08 -5.99
CA GLY A 658 -26.34 -0.74 -7.30
C GLY A 658 -27.08 0.36 -8.05
N ALA A 659 -28.16 0.91 -7.48
CA ALA A 659 -28.97 1.93 -8.11
C ALA A 659 -28.27 3.30 -8.14
N ILE A 660 -27.81 3.70 -9.33
CA ILE A 660 -27.05 4.95 -9.56
C ILE A 660 -27.87 6.25 -9.47
N GLY A 661 -29.20 6.18 -9.44
CA GLY A 661 -30.09 7.35 -9.62
C GLY A 661 -30.06 8.43 -8.53
N GLN A 662 -29.39 8.20 -7.40
CA GLN A 662 -29.25 9.14 -6.28
C GLN A 662 -27.78 9.41 -5.91
N ARG A 663 -26.84 9.02 -6.78
CA ARG A 663 -25.40 9.18 -6.54
C ARG A 663 -24.98 10.65 -6.49
N VAL A 664 -23.83 10.90 -5.87
CA VAL A 664 -23.20 12.22 -5.80
C VAL A 664 -22.97 12.85 -7.18
N LYS A 665 -23.04 14.19 -7.26
CA LYS A 665 -22.90 14.96 -8.52
C LYS A 665 -21.52 15.61 -8.68
N TRP A 666 -20.47 14.97 -8.16
CA TRP A 666 -19.11 15.48 -8.23
C TRP A 666 -18.52 15.29 -9.64
N PRO A 667 -17.70 16.23 -10.18
CA PRO A 667 -17.10 16.07 -11.52
C PRO A 667 -16.19 14.84 -11.68
N GLY A 668 -15.58 14.38 -10.59
CA GLY A 668 -14.79 13.14 -10.56
C GLY A 668 -15.61 11.84 -10.49
N TYR A 669 -16.92 11.91 -10.19
CA TYR A 669 -17.80 10.74 -10.18
C TYR A 669 -18.32 10.43 -11.59
N ARG A 670 -18.26 9.17 -12.01
CA ARG A 670 -18.60 8.72 -13.36
C ARG A 670 -19.37 7.40 -13.35
N VAL A 671 -20.59 7.43 -13.91
CA VAL A 671 -21.28 6.22 -14.36
C VAL A 671 -20.61 5.82 -15.69
N ILE A 672 -19.84 4.74 -15.67
CA ILE A 672 -19.11 4.27 -16.85
C ILE A 672 -20.11 3.55 -17.76
N THR A 673 -20.30 4.06 -18.97
CA THR A 673 -21.11 3.43 -20.02
C THR A 673 -20.26 2.73 -21.09
N SER A 674 -19.00 3.17 -21.26
CA SER A 674 -18.10 2.63 -22.27
C SER A 674 -17.36 1.38 -21.78
N ALA A 675 -17.59 0.25 -22.44
CA ALA A 675 -16.80 -0.97 -22.24
C ALA A 675 -15.30 -0.77 -22.54
N ILE A 676 -14.92 0.24 -23.34
CA ILE A 676 -13.51 0.58 -23.61
C ILE A 676 -12.86 1.30 -22.42
N GLU A 677 -13.63 2.11 -21.68
CA GLU A 677 -13.19 2.76 -20.44
C GLU A 677 -13.13 1.75 -19.30
N ALA A 678 -14.19 0.97 -19.09
CA ALA A 678 -14.24 -0.08 -18.07
C ALA A 678 -13.13 -1.14 -18.26
N ASN A 679 -12.79 -1.50 -19.51
CA ASN A 679 -11.69 -2.43 -19.79
C ASN A 679 -10.32 -1.94 -19.29
N ARG A 680 -10.11 -0.62 -19.07
CA ARG A 680 -8.84 -0.09 -18.52
C ARG A 680 -8.58 -0.55 -17.08
N PHE A 681 -9.63 -0.92 -16.35
CA PHE A 681 -9.59 -1.32 -14.95
C PHE A 681 -9.63 -2.85 -14.73
N THR A 682 -9.57 -3.64 -15.81
CA THR A 682 -9.54 -5.11 -15.76
C THR A 682 -8.14 -5.66 -15.48
N VAL A 683 -8.05 -6.93 -15.08
CA VAL A 683 -6.78 -7.60 -14.72
C VAL A 683 -5.73 -7.49 -15.83
N GLY A 684 -6.13 -7.70 -17.08
CA GLY A 684 -5.23 -7.69 -18.24
C GLY A 684 -4.69 -6.31 -18.62
N LYS A 685 -5.34 -5.21 -18.21
CA LYS A 685 -4.94 -3.84 -18.55
C LYS A 685 -4.39 -3.04 -17.36
N PHE A 686 -5.02 -3.15 -16.20
CA PHE A 686 -4.71 -2.31 -15.04
C PHE A 686 -3.46 -2.76 -14.28
N ILE A 687 -3.31 -4.08 -14.09
CA ILE A 687 -2.17 -4.69 -13.40
C ILE A 687 -1.32 -5.57 -14.33
N TYR A 688 -1.59 -5.51 -15.64
CA TYR A 688 -0.91 -6.28 -16.70
C TYR A 688 -0.90 -7.79 -16.41
N GLY A 689 -1.94 -8.29 -15.74
CA GLY A 689 -1.98 -9.60 -15.07
C GLY A 689 -1.67 -10.78 -15.98
N SER A 690 -2.08 -10.71 -17.25
CA SER A 690 -1.79 -11.73 -18.27
C SER A 690 -0.29 -12.02 -18.47
N SER A 691 0.60 -11.11 -18.09
CA SER A 691 2.06 -11.31 -18.17
C SER A 691 2.66 -12.07 -16.98
N TRP A 692 1.97 -12.17 -15.84
CA TRP A 692 2.55 -12.75 -14.60
C TRP A 692 1.62 -13.69 -13.82
N LEU A 693 0.32 -13.47 -13.79
CA LEU A 693 -0.65 -14.35 -13.12
C LEU A 693 -0.66 -15.80 -13.65
N PRO A 694 -0.50 -16.09 -14.96
CA PRO A 694 -0.44 -17.48 -15.45
C PRO A 694 0.66 -18.33 -14.80
N ALA A 695 1.78 -17.73 -14.39
CA ALA A 695 2.86 -18.43 -13.67
C ALA A 695 2.52 -18.70 -12.19
N THR A 696 1.60 -17.93 -11.60
CA THR A 696 1.07 -18.20 -10.25
C THR A 696 0.11 -19.38 -10.24
N GLY A 697 -0.56 -19.63 -11.38
CA GLY A 697 -1.56 -20.69 -11.55
C GLY A 697 -2.96 -20.34 -10.99
N VAL A 698 -3.16 -19.15 -10.43
CA VAL A 698 -4.46 -18.69 -9.92
C VAL A 698 -5.38 -18.35 -11.10
N ALA A 699 -6.66 -18.72 -11.02
CA ALA A 699 -7.65 -18.37 -12.02
C ALA A 699 -8.01 -16.87 -11.93
N PHE A 700 -8.09 -16.20 -13.08
CA PHE A 700 -8.45 -14.79 -13.18
C PHE A 700 -9.21 -14.53 -14.48
N LEU A 701 -10.18 -13.62 -14.45
CA LEU A 701 -10.79 -13.08 -15.67
C LEU A 701 -9.97 -11.87 -16.14
N ALA A 702 -9.47 -11.93 -17.38
CA ALA A 702 -8.53 -10.95 -17.91
C ALA A 702 -9.21 -9.64 -18.36
N GLY A 703 -10.41 -9.74 -18.95
CA GLY A 703 -11.23 -8.62 -19.43
C GLY A 703 -12.52 -8.45 -18.61
N LEU A 704 -13.55 -7.84 -19.22
CA LEU A 704 -14.90 -7.71 -18.63
C LEU A 704 -15.79 -8.95 -18.82
N SER A 705 -15.34 -9.92 -19.61
CA SER A 705 -15.95 -11.23 -19.81
C SER A 705 -14.93 -12.34 -19.51
N GLU A 706 -15.40 -13.59 -19.55
CA GLU A 706 -14.55 -14.75 -19.79
C GLU A 706 -13.95 -14.72 -21.21
#